data_AF-A0A8J7B3Y3-F1
#
_entry.id   AF-A0A8J7B3Y3-F1
#
_cell.length_a   1.000
_cell.length_b   1.000
_cell.length_c   1.000
_cell.angle_alpha   90.00
_cell.angle_beta   90.00
_cell.angle_gamma   90.00
#
_symmetry.space_group_name_H-M   'P 1'
#
loop_
_entity.id
_entity.type
_entity.pdbx_description
1 polymer ?
#
loop_
_entity_poly.entity_id
_entity_poly.type
_entity_poly.pdbx_seq_one_letter_code
_entity_poly.pdbx_strand_id
1 'polypeptide(L)'
;LLEKSATSLEQISQQWADDTHQRLTPESPIAVLRYREILATDDQEAQAVVTRYRFQVLPVRQPRPLAQRVFALGSDVRYRRFQSGQFGGPQMPLAPRPFELAPPQTTGVQPLYLHQRPLVGSEPTVGSESTPVWPWGLSGLRLSVQYSDRSQPALGLSNGPPTLWWQTPNYAVQYRSSNPALPGLPMAGLPVHYRPGAIKTLLPVLPNLPMPTAGIEAKGGWQPVLPGQLRYLLTGDRPGVMVVIRNQLLKQVLGTADPLLVSGSVPVQHRVPRPVPLPVNTLQDRALQPWASYFEPDRTVLATAAPADEAFLAENGDHPAQRLQLQMRSPIAGAISPSWSGQLEFLRTSSLGRWVIQLQLVDGLQTFTYPEYRDPDPSANGASPASPETISFDLDFDLPEVEAARLRDALARRAAGDTVSVVARVRPADNEDNFWQTLSFPLRVIDPEALPLPLRPTFIHFEDPEYNRQLATNAATAAATVLVQQGTGDSSQTVSYDVTLASDRQEYNPESILYFRYDWTNTVSALQGQLSIAHINAAGIVTNLNWPQDANETQQAASRKLSLKNGVLVPLSLVDLQAENRLILNQGDVLELKLLELEKVEEGKETVPVPLALPIVLSVVMVAAPVIPVPQAAYGLLRGIIQSAAPEAIAHPLSVQCVRFAWAPAATRIELISATDLRTGLVRRRAVFQWHDTTRPILSSEQHYGYAVQKITQTGSTHLPTLEQAL
;
A
#
# COMPACT_ATOMS: atom_id res chain seq x y z
N LEU A 1 48.63 28.98 -22.44
CA LEU A 1 47.33 29.55 -22.03
C LEU A 1 46.19 28.51 -22.01
N LEU A 2 46.27 27.41 -22.77
CA LEU A 2 45.25 26.34 -22.81
C LEU A 2 45.29 25.35 -21.62
N GLU A 3 46.41 25.15 -20.93
CA GLU A 3 46.46 24.23 -19.77
C GLU A 3 45.85 24.82 -18.49
N LYS A 4 45.78 26.15 -18.36
CA LYS A 4 45.16 26.82 -17.19
C LYS A 4 43.62 26.81 -17.22
N SER A 5 42.98 26.49 -18.35
CA SER A 5 41.51 26.42 -18.46
C SER A 5 40.95 25.02 -18.21
N ALA A 6 41.70 23.95 -18.48
CA ALA A 6 41.26 22.58 -18.24
C ALA A 6 41.09 22.28 -16.74
N THR A 7 42.00 22.78 -15.90
CA THR A 7 41.95 22.61 -14.44
C THR A 7 40.75 23.33 -13.82
N SER A 8 40.29 24.46 -14.40
CA SER A 8 39.10 25.16 -13.88
C SER A 8 37.79 24.48 -14.29
N LEU A 9 37.69 23.94 -15.51
CA LEU A 9 36.53 23.19 -15.98
C LEU A 9 36.35 21.87 -15.22
N GLU A 10 37.45 21.19 -14.90
CA GLU A 10 37.39 19.98 -14.06
C GLU A 10 36.91 20.28 -12.64
N GLN A 11 37.42 21.35 -12.03
CA GLN A 11 36.98 21.81 -10.71
C GLN A 11 35.51 22.22 -10.69
N ILE A 12 35.04 22.97 -11.71
CA ILE A 12 33.63 23.35 -11.85
C ILE A 12 32.76 22.11 -12.04
N SER A 13 33.20 21.15 -12.87
CA SER A 13 32.45 19.91 -13.11
C SER A 13 32.37 19.05 -11.86
N GLN A 14 33.45 19.02 -11.08
CA GLN A 14 33.52 18.30 -9.81
C GLN A 14 32.62 18.95 -8.75
N GLN A 15 32.68 20.27 -8.60
CA GLN A 15 31.80 21.01 -7.69
C GLN A 15 30.32 20.86 -8.09
N TRP A 16 30.00 20.98 -9.37
CA TRP A 16 28.65 20.73 -9.88
C TRP A 16 28.18 19.30 -9.57
N ALA A 17 29.05 18.30 -9.72
CA ALA A 17 28.71 16.91 -9.49
C ALA A 17 28.57 16.59 -7.99
N ASP A 18 29.41 17.18 -7.14
CA ASP A 18 29.30 17.10 -5.68
C ASP A 18 27.98 17.73 -5.19
N ASP A 19 27.64 18.93 -5.69
CA ASP A 19 26.38 19.60 -5.39
C ASP A 19 25.18 18.81 -5.91
N THR A 20 25.29 18.24 -7.12
CA THR A 20 24.25 17.40 -7.73
C THR A 20 24.04 16.12 -6.94
N HIS A 21 25.11 15.45 -6.49
CA HIS A 21 25.03 14.25 -5.67
C HIS A 21 24.36 14.53 -4.32
N GLN A 22 24.79 15.61 -3.64
CA GLN A 22 24.21 16.02 -2.36
C GLN A 22 22.72 16.39 -2.48
N ARG A 23 22.31 16.98 -3.60
CA ARG A 23 20.92 17.40 -3.83
C ARG A 23 20.00 16.28 -4.31
N LEU A 24 20.50 15.35 -5.14
CA LEU A 24 19.66 14.36 -5.81
C LEU A 24 19.69 12.97 -5.18
N THR A 25 20.86 12.55 -4.68
CA THR A 25 21.07 11.19 -4.16
C THR A 25 22.04 11.18 -2.97
N PRO A 26 21.81 11.96 -1.91
CA PRO A 26 22.71 12.02 -0.76
C PRO A 26 22.91 10.64 -0.10
N GLU A 27 21.94 9.73 -0.23
CA GLU A 27 21.98 8.35 0.25
C GLU A 27 22.86 7.39 -0.55
N SER A 28 23.25 7.75 -1.78
CA SER A 28 24.12 6.89 -2.59
C SER A 28 25.55 6.97 -2.07
N PRO A 29 26.19 5.86 -1.65
CA PRO A 29 27.54 5.87 -1.09
C PRO A 29 28.64 6.11 -2.14
N ILE A 30 28.25 6.18 -3.43
CA ILE A 30 29.14 6.31 -4.56
C ILE A 30 28.55 7.35 -5.52
N ALA A 31 29.41 8.25 -6.01
CA ALA A 31 29.11 9.17 -7.09
C ALA A 31 30.22 9.08 -8.13
N VAL A 32 29.86 9.02 -9.42
CA VAL A 32 30.82 8.92 -10.53
C VAL A 32 30.53 10.00 -11.56
N LEU A 33 31.51 10.85 -11.80
CA LEU A 33 31.49 11.85 -12.86
C LEU A 33 32.14 11.28 -14.12
N ARG A 34 31.43 11.37 -15.25
CA ARG A 34 31.93 10.95 -16.57
C ARG A 34 32.26 12.16 -17.43
N TYR A 35 33.52 12.32 -17.78
CA TYR A 35 33.98 13.29 -18.75
C TYR A 35 33.94 12.67 -20.15
N ARG A 36 33.41 13.42 -21.12
CA ARG A 36 33.46 13.10 -22.54
C ARG A 36 34.35 14.14 -23.21
N GLU A 37 35.56 13.74 -23.56
CA GLU A 37 36.53 14.58 -24.27
C GLU A 37 36.40 14.31 -25.76
N ILE A 38 36.23 15.37 -26.55
CA ILE A 38 36.16 15.30 -28.00
C ILE A 38 37.48 15.86 -28.52
N LEU A 39 38.32 15.01 -29.07
CA LEU A 39 39.62 15.37 -29.63
C LEU A 39 39.48 15.41 -31.16
N ALA A 40 39.84 16.54 -31.75
CA ALA A 40 40.08 16.63 -33.18
C ALA A 40 41.52 16.19 -33.45
N THR A 41 41.72 15.25 -34.36
CA THR A 41 43.06 14.87 -34.84
C THR A 41 43.48 15.80 -35.99
N ASP A 42 44.68 16.38 -35.89
CA ASP A 42 45.30 17.24 -36.92
C ASP A 42 45.90 16.44 -38.10
N ASP A 43 45.31 15.30 -38.46
CA ASP A 43 45.72 14.58 -39.66
C ASP A 43 45.01 15.18 -40.89
N GLN A 44 45.80 15.80 -41.77
CA GLN A 44 45.33 16.59 -42.92
C GLN A 44 44.54 15.81 -43.99
N GLU A 45 44.38 14.49 -43.86
CA GLU A 45 43.67 13.67 -44.87
C GLU A 45 42.36 13.02 -44.37
N ALA A 46 42.07 13.05 -43.07
CA ALA A 46 40.75 12.69 -42.55
C ALA A 46 40.54 13.29 -41.15
N GLN A 47 39.60 14.22 -41.01
CA GLN A 47 39.16 14.72 -39.70
C GLN A 47 38.42 13.60 -38.94
N ALA A 48 39.16 12.72 -38.27
CA ALA A 48 38.59 11.73 -37.37
C ALA A 48 38.33 12.38 -36.00
N VAL A 49 37.05 12.47 -35.62
CA VAL A 49 36.67 12.93 -34.28
C VAL A 49 36.81 11.76 -33.31
N VAL A 50 37.82 11.81 -32.43
CA VAL A 50 38.03 10.79 -31.42
C VAL A 50 37.35 11.20 -30.12
N THR A 51 36.39 10.40 -29.65
CA THR A 51 35.76 10.61 -28.34
C THR A 51 36.46 9.77 -27.28
N ARG A 52 37.00 10.39 -26.24
CA ARG A 52 37.56 9.73 -25.06
C ARG A 52 36.61 9.88 -23.87
N TYR A 53 36.43 8.81 -23.10
CA TYR A 53 35.68 8.84 -21.85
C TYR A 53 36.62 8.67 -20.66
N ARG A 54 36.51 9.56 -19.67
CA ARG A 54 37.20 9.46 -18.38
C ARG A 54 36.16 9.42 -17.26
N PHE A 55 36.37 8.55 -16.28
CA PHE A 55 35.49 8.40 -15.13
C PHE A 55 36.23 8.79 -13.85
N GLN A 56 35.59 9.57 -13.00
CA GLN A 56 36.13 10.01 -11.73
C GLN A 56 35.13 9.68 -10.62
N VAL A 57 35.57 8.92 -9.63
CA VAL A 57 34.79 8.67 -8.42
C VAL A 57 34.93 9.89 -7.51
N LEU A 58 33.81 10.44 -7.07
CA LEU A 58 33.79 11.60 -6.20
C LEU A 58 33.79 11.17 -4.72
N PRO A 59 34.46 11.93 -3.84
CA PRO A 59 34.44 11.66 -2.40
C PRO A 59 33.06 12.01 -1.83
N VAL A 60 32.23 10.99 -1.59
CA VAL A 60 30.89 11.16 -1.01
C VAL A 60 30.97 11.22 0.52
N ARG A 61 30.30 12.22 1.12
CA ARG A 61 30.05 12.23 2.57
C ARG A 61 28.93 11.25 2.89
N GLN A 62 29.22 10.22 3.69
CA GLN A 62 28.19 9.25 4.08
C GLN A 62 27.13 9.92 4.96
N PRO A 63 25.84 9.86 4.60
CA PRO A 63 24.79 10.28 5.51
C PRO A 63 24.70 9.32 6.70
N ARG A 64 24.12 9.81 7.80
CA ARG A 64 23.78 9.00 8.98
C ARG A 64 23.01 7.76 8.51
N PRO A 65 23.36 6.54 8.98
CA PRO A 65 22.63 5.34 8.61
C PRO A 65 21.16 5.52 8.97
N LEU A 66 20.27 5.25 8.01
CA LEU A 66 18.84 5.18 8.24
C LEU A 66 18.59 4.16 9.36
N ALA A 67 17.70 4.49 10.30
CA ALA A 67 17.32 3.58 11.37
C ALA A 67 16.86 2.25 10.77
N GLN A 68 17.65 1.19 10.97
CA GLN A 68 17.25 -0.17 10.59
C GLN A 68 16.10 -0.59 11.49
N ARG A 69 14.88 -0.50 10.97
CA ARG A 69 13.74 -1.18 11.56
C ARG A 69 13.83 -2.66 11.19
N VAL A 70 13.88 -3.52 12.19
CA VAL A 70 13.86 -4.97 12.01
C VAL A 70 12.43 -5.37 11.65
N PHE A 71 12.20 -5.73 10.39
CA PHE A 71 10.88 -6.16 9.92
C PHE A 71 10.79 -7.68 9.89
N ALA A 72 9.63 -8.22 10.28
CA ALA A 72 9.32 -9.61 10.03
C ALA A 72 9.10 -9.80 8.51
N LEU A 73 10.06 -10.46 7.84
CA LEU A 73 10.00 -10.81 6.41
C LEU A 73 8.89 -11.83 6.06
N GLY A 74 8.05 -12.20 7.02
CA GLY A 74 6.94 -13.13 6.81
C GLY A 74 5.68 -12.65 7.53
N SER A 75 4.53 -12.88 6.90
CA SER A 75 3.21 -12.75 7.51
C SER A 75 3.11 -13.62 8.77
N ASP A 76 2.30 -13.19 9.75
CA ASP A 76 1.93 -13.99 10.92
C ASP A 76 1.41 -15.36 10.45
N VAL A 77 1.82 -16.43 11.13
CA VAL A 77 1.47 -17.82 10.80
C VAL A 77 -0.05 -18.01 10.65
N ARG A 78 -0.86 -17.24 11.37
CA ARG A 78 -2.34 -17.27 11.28
C ARG A 78 -2.87 -16.76 9.93
N TYR A 79 -2.12 -15.90 9.24
CA TYR A 79 -2.46 -15.37 7.91
C TYR A 79 -1.70 -16.07 6.77
N ARG A 80 -0.78 -16.99 7.10
CA ARG A 80 -0.12 -17.84 6.10
C ARG A 80 -1.12 -18.88 5.59
N ARG A 81 -1.85 -18.52 4.53
CA ARG A 81 -2.49 -19.52 3.68
C ARG A 81 -1.37 -20.28 2.99
N PHE A 82 -1.21 -21.56 3.31
CA PHE A 82 -0.30 -22.44 2.59
C PHE A 82 -0.76 -22.50 1.12
N GLN A 83 -0.14 -21.69 0.26
CA GLN A 83 -0.30 -21.68 -1.20
C GLN A 83 0.40 -22.88 -1.88
N SER A 84 0.58 -23.99 -1.15
CA SER A 84 0.90 -25.26 -1.77
C SER A 84 -0.41 -25.87 -2.24
N GLY A 85 -0.57 -26.07 -3.55
CA GLY A 85 -1.74 -26.74 -4.12
C GLY A 85 -1.99 -28.08 -3.43
N GLN A 86 -2.96 -28.11 -2.53
CA GLN A 86 -3.37 -29.32 -1.83
C GLN A 86 -4.30 -30.10 -2.76
N PHE A 87 -3.83 -31.28 -3.18
CA PHE A 87 -4.69 -32.33 -3.68
C PHE A 87 -5.29 -33.06 -2.48
N GLY A 88 -6.57 -32.80 -2.18
CA GLY A 88 -7.30 -33.41 -1.04
C GLY A 88 -7.99 -34.73 -1.36
N GLY A 89 -7.58 -35.46 -2.40
CA GLY A 89 -8.17 -36.75 -2.78
C GLY A 89 -7.20 -37.92 -2.57
N PRO A 90 -7.68 -39.16 -2.36
CA PRO A 90 -6.81 -40.33 -2.24
C PRO A 90 -6.37 -40.95 -3.58
N GLN A 91 -6.85 -40.50 -4.74
CA GLN A 91 -6.61 -41.16 -6.05
C GLN A 91 -6.40 -40.22 -7.24
N MET A 92 -5.39 -40.50 -8.08
CA MET A 92 -5.06 -39.73 -9.30
C MET A 92 -6.15 -39.76 -10.39
N PRO A 93 -6.32 -38.69 -11.20
CA PRO A 93 -7.24 -38.67 -12.34
C PRO A 93 -6.90 -39.72 -13.42
N LEU A 94 -7.90 -40.46 -13.90
CA LEU A 94 -7.74 -41.57 -14.85
C LEU A 94 -7.60 -41.14 -16.33
N ALA A 95 -8.03 -39.93 -16.69
CA ALA A 95 -8.31 -39.54 -18.08
C ALA A 95 -7.14 -39.09 -19.00
N PRO A 96 -5.95 -38.62 -18.56
CA PRO A 96 -4.95 -38.16 -19.53
C PRO A 96 -4.08 -39.32 -20.07
N ARG A 97 -4.02 -39.47 -21.40
CA ARG A 97 -3.18 -40.48 -22.08
C ARG A 97 -1.71 -39.99 -22.18
N PRO A 98 -0.71 -40.89 -22.09
CA PRO A 98 0.70 -40.53 -22.21
C PRO A 98 1.06 -40.09 -23.63
N PHE A 99 1.94 -39.09 -23.77
CA PHE A 99 2.65 -38.77 -25.02
C PHE A 99 4.13 -38.55 -24.74
N GLU A 100 4.98 -38.97 -25.68
CA GLU A 100 6.42 -39.17 -25.52
C GLU A 100 7.20 -37.90 -25.91
N LEU A 101 8.13 -37.42 -25.08
CA LEU A 101 8.96 -36.24 -25.38
C LEU A 101 10.48 -36.46 -25.27
N ALA A 102 10.95 -37.57 -24.68
CA ALA A 102 12.38 -37.96 -24.73
C ALA A 102 12.63 -39.41 -24.20
N PRO A 103 13.26 -40.31 -24.98
CA PRO A 103 13.76 -41.61 -24.50
C PRO A 103 14.97 -41.46 -23.53
N PRO A 104 15.29 -42.46 -22.66
CA PRO A 104 14.76 -43.83 -22.64
C PRO A 104 14.03 -44.26 -21.34
N GLN A 105 13.67 -43.36 -20.41
CA GLN A 105 12.96 -43.77 -19.17
C GLN A 105 11.81 -42.84 -18.73
N THR A 106 11.76 -41.58 -19.16
CA THR A 106 10.73 -40.61 -18.73
C THR A 106 9.65 -40.44 -19.80
N THR A 107 8.61 -41.27 -19.74
CA THR A 107 7.48 -41.23 -20.67
C THR A 107 6.37 -40.32 -20.14
N GLY A 108 6.48 -39.01 -20.36
CA GLY A 108 5.41 -38.05 -20.12
C GLY A 108 5.65 -37.12 -18.92
N VAL A 109 6.16 -35.93 -19.22
CA VAL A 109 6.10 -34.76 -18.33
C VAL A 109 5.00 -33.89 -18.88
N GLN A 110 3.87 -33.83 -18.21
CA GLN A 110 2.69 -33.15 -18.69
C GLN A 110 2.28 -32.07 -17.69
N PRO A 111 2.24 -30.79 -18.10
CA PRO A 111 1.56 -29.79 -17.31
C PRO A 111 0.06 -30.09 -17.29
N LEU A 112 -0.50 -30.26 -16.10
CA LEU A 112 -1.93 -30.37 -15.89
C LEU A 112 -2.50 -29.00 -15.57
N TYR A 113 -3.57 -28.66 -16.30
CA TYR A 113 -4.41 -27.49 -16.08
C TYR A 113 -5.86 -27.97 -16.11
N LEU A 114 -6.45 -28.21 -14.93
CA LEU A 114 -7.84 -28.69 -14.84
C LEU A 114 -8.70 -27.62 -14.15
N HIS A 115 -9.65 -27.06 -14.88
CA HIS A 115 -10.64 -26.11 -14.36
C HIS A 115 -11.82 -26.80 -13.65
N GLN A 116 -12.01 -28.10 -13.90
CA GLN A 116 -13.14 -28.90 -13.41
C GLN A 116 -12.63 -30.23 -12.83
N ARG A 117 -13.40 -30.80 -11.88
CA ARG A 117 -13.07 -32.09 -11.26
C ARG A 117 -13.13 -33.20 -12.33
N PRO A 118 -12.06 -33.97 -12.55
CA PRO A 118 -12.14 -35.14 -13.42
C PRO A 118 -13.06 -36.20 -12.80
N LEU A 119 -13.96 -36.77 -13.62
CA LEU A 119 -14.91 -37.80 -13.20
C LEU A 119 -14.16 -39.01 -12.64
N VAL A 120 -14.52 -39.43 -11.43
CA VAL A 120 -13.96 -40.62 -10.78
C VAL A 120 -14.86 -41.79 -11.12
N GLY A 121 -14.45 -42.64 -12.07
CA GLY A 121 -15.09 -43.93 -12.37
C GLY A 121 -16.42 -43.83 -13.15
N SER A 122 -16.45 -44.55 -14.29
CA SER A 122 -17.61 -45.02 -15.08
C SER A 122 -18.76 -44.07 -15.43
N GLU A 123 -18.88 -43.85 -16.75
CA GLU A 123 -20.01 -43.37 -17.58
C GLU A 123 -20.85 -42.14 -17.16
N PRO A 124 -21.08 -41.19 -18.08
CA PRO A 124 -21.94 -40.04 -17.83
C PRO A 124 -23.41 -40.48 -17.78
N THR A 125 -23.99 -40.62 -16.59
CA THR A 125 -25.44 -40.60 -16.46
C THR A 125 -25.96 -39.21 -16.84
N VAL A 126 -26.63 -39.16 -18.00
CA VAL A 126 -27.40 -38.01 -18.48
C VAL A 126 -28.37 -37.57 -17.37
N GLY A 127 -28.19 -36.36 -16.85
CA GLY A 127 -29.11 -35.75 -15.88
C GLY A 127 -28.52 -35.28 -14.54
N SER A 128 -27.23 -35.54 -14.24
CA SER A 128 -26.58 -34.99 -13.05
C SER A 128 -25.99 -33.60 -13.33
N GLU A 129 -26.83 -32.56 -13.27
CA GLU A 129 -26.33 -31.18 -13.21
C GLU A 129 -25.56 -30.92 -11.91
N SER A 130 -24.41 -30.26 -12.04
CA SER A 130 -23.49 -29.78 -10.99
C SER A 130 -22.47 -30.78 -10.40
N THR A 131 -21.47 -31.18 -11.18
CA THR A 131 -20.14 -31.41 -10.59
C THR A 131 -19.67 -30.10 -9.96
N PRO A 132 -19.31 -30.05 -8.66
CA PRO A 132 -18.87 -28.81 -8.02
C PRO A 132 -17.59 -28.31 -8.71
N VAL A 133 -17.66 -27.09 -9.25
CA VAL A 133 -16.52 -26.37 -9.83
C VAL A 133 -15.47 -26.18 -8.72
N TRP A 134 -14.22 -26.56 -8.97
CA TRP A 134 -13.14 -26.27 -8.02
C TRP A 134 -12.94 -24.75 -7.97
N PRO A 135 -13.05 -24.10 -6.80
CA PRO A 135 -12.88 -22.66 -6.73
C PRO A 135 -11.46 -22.18 -7.11
N TRP A 136 -10.49 -23.09 -7.21
CA TRP A 136 -9.06 -22.78 -7.41
C TRP A 136 -8.37 -23.53 -8.56
N GLY A 137 -9.05 -24.49 -9.21
CA GLY A 137 -8.48 -25.35 -10.27
C GLY A 137 -7.26 -26.22 -9.85
N LEU A 138 -6.85 -27.17 -10.70
CA LEU A 138 -5.64 -27.97 -10.53
C LEU A 138 -4.55 -27.45 -11.47
N SER A 139 -3.42 -27.04 -10.90
CA SER A 139 -2.18 -26.85 -11.65
C SER A 139 -1.07 -27.71 -11.05
N GLY A 140 -0.33 -28.42 -11.88
CA GLY A 140 0.74 -29.30 -11.42
C GLY A 140 1.42 -30.04 -12.57
N LEU A 141 2.60 -30.61 -12.30
CA LEU A 141 3.31 -31.43 -13.29
C LEU A 141 3.01 -32.90 -13.02
N ARG A 142 2.40 -33.57 -13.99
CA ARG A 142 2.35 -35.03 -14.01
C ARG A 142 3.65 -35.56 -14.58
N LEU A 143 4.26 -36.50 -13.88
CA LEU A 143 5.40 -37.26 -14.36
C LEU A 143 5.06 -38.73 -14.46
N SER A 144 5.65 -39.38 -15.45
CA SER A 144 5.47 -40.80 -15.72
C SER A 144 6.82 -41.38 -16.15
N VAL A 145 7.28 -42.38 -15.42
CA VAL A 145 8.58 -43.04 -15.61
C VAL A 145 8.29 -44.51 -15.87
N GLN A 146 8.77 -45.03 -17.00
CA GLN A 146 8.59 -46.43 -17.37
C GLN A 146 9.89 -47.18 -17.09
N TYR A 147 9.80 -48.22 -16.25
CA TYR A 147 10.95 -49.03 -15.82
C TYR A 147 11.09 -50.32 -16.61
N SER A 148 10.00 -50.82 -17.19
CA SER A 148 9.96 -52.07 -17.95
C SER A 148 9.32 -51.88 -19.32
N ASP A 149 9.60 -52.78 -20.25
CA ASP A 149 8.82 -52.86 -21.49
C ASP A 149 7.33 -53.11 -21.16
N ARG A 150 6.44 -52.41 -21.86
CA ARG A 150 4.97 -52.43 -21.67
C ARG A 150 4.44 -52.15 -20.25
N SER A 151 5.22 -51.49 -19.38
CA SER A 151 4.84 -51.18 -17.99
C SER A 151 4.48 -52.41 -17.13
N GLN A 152 4.92 -53.61 -17.50
CA GLN A 152 4.70 -54.82 -16.71
C GLN A 152 5.60 -54.85 -15.47
N PRO A 153 5.05 -55.08 -14.26
CA PRO A 153 5.87 -55.20 -13.06
C PRO A 153 6.84 -56.38 -13.18
N ALA A 154 8.07 -56.20 -12.72
CA ALA A 154 8.98 -57.33 -12.56
C ALA A 154 8.61 -58.06 -11.27
N LEU A 155 8.03 -59.24 -11.42
CA LEU A 155 7.70 -60.15 -10.32
C LEU A 155 8.83 -61.17 -10.19
N GLY A 156 9.53 -61.18 -9.06
CA GLY A 156 10.63 -62.11 -8.81
C GLY A 156 10.25 -63.16 -7.77
N LEU A 157 10.26 -64.44 -8.15
CA LEU A 157 10.60 -65.53 -7.23
C LEU A 157 12.14 -65.59 -7.19
N SER A 158 12.74 -65.36 -6.02
CA SER A 158 14.21 -65.29 -5.93
C SER A 158 14.80 -66.69 -5.72
N ASN A 159 15.61 -67.15 -6.69
CA ASN A 159 16.56 -68.26 -6.52
C ASN A 159 17.98 -67.74 -6.16
N GLY A 160 18.13 -66.43 -5.91
CA GLY A 160 19.39 -65.75 -5.60
C GLY A 160 19.26 -64.77 -4.42
N PRO A 161 20.34 -64.06 -4.04
CA PRO A 161 20.38 -63.21 -2.85
C PRO A 161 19.29 -62.11 -2.91
N PRO A 162 18.63 -61.80 -1.77
CA PRO A 162 17.53 -60.85 -1.74
C PRO A 162 17.98 -59.47 -2.21
N THR A 163 17.22 -58.86 -3.12
CA THR A 163 17.55 -57.57 -3.72
C THR A 163 16.45 -56.56 -3.42
N LEU A 164 16.81 -55.40 -2.89
CA LEU A 164 15.93 -54.26 -2.71
C LEU A 164 16.05 -53.29 -3.89
N TRP A 165 14.90 -52.77 -4.32
CA TRP A 165 14.79 -51.72 -5.32
C TRP A 165 14.22 -50.45 -4.68
N TRP A 166 14.90 -49.32 -4.87
CA TRP A 166 14.45 -48.02 -4.38
C TRP A 166 14.27 -47.06 -5.54
N GLN A 167 13.20 -46.27 -5.48
CA GLN A 167 12.93 -45.21 -6.43
C GLN A 167 13.06 -43.86 -5.73
N THR A 168 13.83 -42.94 -6.30
CA THR A 168 14.01 -41.60 -5.73
C THR A 168 13.74 -40.54 -6.79
N PRO A 169 12.56 -39.87 -6.78
CA PRO A 169 12.36 -38.63 -7.50
C PRO A 169 13.11 -37.52 -6.77
N ASN A 170 14.06 -36.89 -7.43
CA ASN A 170 14.73 -35.68 -6.94
C ASN A 170 14.27 -34.50 -7.81
N TYR A 171 13.72 -33.47 -7.19
CA TYR A 171 13.38 -32.24 -7.88
C TYR A 171 13.99 -31.03 -7.17
N ALA A 172 14.40 -30.04 -7.96
CA ALA A 172 14.96 -28.80 -7.45
C ALA A 172 14.45 -27.61 -8.25
N VAL A 173 14.01 -26.58 -7.53
CA VAL A 173 13.62 -25.29 -8.10
C VAL A 173 14.88 -24.53 -8.55
N GLN A 174 14.87 -24.08 -9.80
CA GLN A 174 15.92 -23.28 -10.40
C GLN A 174 15.57 -21.79 -10.38
N TYR A 175 16.53 -20.98 -9.96
CA TYR A 175 16.46 -19.53 -10.11
C TYR A 175 17.52 -19.11 -11.13
N ARG A 176 17.24 -18.08 -11.94
CA ARG A 176 18.21 -17.56 -12.92
C ARG A 176 19.50 -17.17 -12.18
N SER A 177 20.62 -17.79 -12.56
CA SER A 177 21.93 -17.27 -12.18
C SER A 177 22.25 -16.06 -13.05
N SER A 178 22.56 -14.91 -12.45
CA SER A 178 23.28 -13.85 -13.15
C SER A 178 24.70 -14.37 -13.41
N ASN A 179 24.99 -14.81 -14.63
CA ASN A 179 26.35 -15.21 -15.00
C ASN A 179 27.21 -13.93 -15.12
N PRO A 180 28.21 -13.70 -14.26
CA PRO A 180 29.05 -12.50 -14.34
C PRO A 180 29.91 -12.45 -15.62
N ALA A 181 30.02 -13.56 -16.38
CA ALA A 181 30.84 -13.63 -17.59
C ALA A 181 30.17 -13.11 -18.87
N LEU A 182 28.90 -12.68 -18.83
CA LEU A 182 28.18 -12.15 -19.99
C LEU A 182 27.72 -10.70 -19.72
N PRO A 183 28.46 -9.68 -20.19
CA PRO A 183 28.05 -8.29 -20.08
C PRO A 183 26.88 -8.01 -21.05
N GLY A 184 25.80 -7.40 -20.58
CA GLY A 184 24.78 -6.79 -21.45
C GLY A 184 23.33 -7.28 -21.33
N LEU A 185 22.99 -8.18 -20.42
CA LEU A 185 21.58 -8.56 -20.15
C LEU A 185 21.09 -8.03 -18.79
N PRO A 186 19.83 -7.54 -18.69
CA PRO A 186 19.29 -6.97 -17.47
C PRO A 186 19.26 -8.00 -16.32
N MET A 187 19.98 -7.69 -15.24
CA MET A 187 20.16 -8.56 -14.08
C MET A 187 19.05 -8.38 -13.05
N ALA A 188 17.99 -9.19 -13.11
CA ALA A 188 16.98 -9.30 -12.06
C ALA A 188 17.31 -10.47 -11.09
N GLY A 189 18.44 -10.39 -10.38
CA GLY A 189 18.91 -11.47 -9.49
C GLY A 189 19.23 -11.00 -8.07
N LEU A 190 18.84 -11.78 -7.06
CA LEU A 190 19.14 -11.54 -5.64
C LEU A 190 20.67 -11.48 -5.36
N PRO A 191 21.11 -10.79 -4.29
CA PRO A 191 22.52 -10.74 -3.87
C PRO A 191 23.10 -12.14 -3.59
N VAL A 192 24.41 -12.33 -3.77
CA VAL A 192 25.12 -13.64 -3.77
C VAL A 192 24.76 -14.54 -2.57
N HIS A 193 24.65 -13.99 -1.37
CA HIS A 193 24.33 -14.74 -0.15
C HIS A 193 22.88 -15.26 -0.08
N TYR A 194 21.99 -14.68 -0.90
CA TYR A 194 20.59 -15.08 -1.05
C TYR A 194 20.35 -15.83 -2.38
N ARG A 195 21.40 -16.15 -3.13
CA ARG A 195 21.30 -16.94 -4.36
C ARG A 195 21.22 -18.44 -4.01
N PRO A 196 20.26 -19.16 -4.58
CA PRO A 196 20.33 -20.61 -4.60
C PRO A 196 21.43 -21.06 -5.58
N GLY A 197 22.02 -22.22 -5.32
CA GLY A 197 23.13 -22.75 -6.11
C GLY A 197 22.76 -22.92 -7.59
N ALA A 198 23.64 -22.45 -8.49
CA ALA A 198 23.53 -22.70 -9.92
C ALA A 198 23.69 -24.20 -10.24
N ILE A 199 23.32 -24.60 -11.47
CA ILE A 199 23.38 -25.98 -11.98
C ILE A 199 24.76 -26.60 -11.70
N LYS A 200 24.87 -27.37 -10.61
CA LYS A 200 25.99 -28.29 -10.43
C LYS A 200 25.69 -29.53 -11.25
N THR A 201 26.09 -29.45 -12.51
CA THR A 201 26.36 -30.55 -13.45
C THR A 201 25.17 -31.13 -14.24
N LEU A 202 25.34 -31.12 -15.57
CA LEU A 202 24.67 -32.00 -16.55
C LEU A 202 25.13 -33.47 -16.45
N LEU A 203 25.96 -33.80 -15.45
CA LEU A 203 26.53 -35.12 -15.23
C LEU A 203 25.70 -35.91 -14.19
N PRO A 204 25.78 -37.26 -14.22
CA PRO A 204 25.17 -38.11 -13.20
C PRO A 204 25.82 -37.79 -11.84
N VAL A 205 25.08 -37.10 -10.97
CA VAL A 205 25.42 -36.94 -9.56
C VAL A 205 24.90 -38.19 -8.87
N LEU A 206 25.78 -38.93 -8.22
CA LEU A 206 25.42 -40.03 -7.32
C LEU A 206 24.45 -39.48 -6.25
N PRO A 207 23.36 -40.20 -5.91
CA PRO A 207 22.40 -39.71 -4.92
C PRO A 207 23.12 -39.44 -3.59
N ASN A 208 22.96 -38.22 -3.07
CA ASN A 208 23.41 -37.83 -1.73
C ASN A 208 22.25 -37.93 -0.72
N LEU A 209 21.39 -38.94 -0.91
CA LEU A 209 20.24 -39.18 -0.04
C LEU A 209 20.63 -40.27 0.97
N PRO A 210 20.44 -40.05 2.28
CA PRO A 210 20.64 -41.11 3.26
C PRO A 210 19.64 -42.24 2.94
N MET A 211 20.17 -43.43 2.64
CA MET A 211 19.34 -44.61 2.47
C MET A 211 18.56 -44.86 3.77
N PRO A 212 17.29 -45.28 3.71
CA PRO A 212 16.58 -45.70 4.92
C PRO A 212 17.37 -46.84 5.57
N THR A 213 17.62 -46.76 6.87
CA THR A 213 18.21 -47.85 7.66
C THR A 213 17.19 -48.99 7.73
N ALA A 214 17.25 -49.92 6.78
CA ALA A 214 16.29 -51.01 6.67
C ALA A 214 16.55 -52.09 7.74
N GLY A 215 15.68 -52.17 8.76
CA GLY A 215 15.50 -53.33 9.63
C GLY A 215 14.54 -54.36 9.03
N ILE A 216 14.68 -54.68 7.73
CA ILE A 216 13.78 -55.61 7.03
C ILE A 216 14.46 -56.98 6.96
N GLU A 217 14.02 -57.92 7.79
CA GLU A 217 14.43 -59.33 7.69
C GLU A 217 13.77 -59.96 6.45
N ALA A 218 14.57 -60.29 5.43
CA ALA A 218 14.10 -61.02 4.27
C ALA A 218 13.77 -62.47 4.66
N LYS A 219 12.50 -62.79 4.88
CA LYS A 219 12.04 -64.19 4.94
C LYS A 219 12.06 -64.77 3.52
N GLY A 220 12.63 -65.97 3.39
CA GLY A 220 13.18 -66.53 2.14
C GLY A 220 12.27 -66.48 0.89
N GLY A 221 12.91 -66.30 -0.27
CA GLY A 221 12.31 -66.37 -1.61
C GLY A 221 11.55 -65.12 -2.09
N TRP A 222 11.35 -64.14 -1.21
CA TRP A 222 10.58 -62.94 -1.51
C TRP A 222 11.48 -61.78 -1.99
N GLN A 223 11.16 -61.21 -3.16
CA GLN A 223 11.76 -59.98 -3.68
C GLN A 223 10.69 -58.89 -3.80
N PRO A 224 10.96 -57.63 -3.41
CA PRO A 224 10.03 -56.52 -3.65
C PRO A 224 9.77 -56.34 -5.16
N VAL A 225 8.49 -56.14 -5.49
CA VAL A 225 8.03 -55.90 -6.86
C VAL A 225 8.57 -54.56 -7.36
N LEU A 226 9.35 -54.58 -8.45
CA LEU A 226 9.65 -53.36 -9.20
C LEU A 226 8.41 -53.02 -10.03
N PRO A 227 7.72 -51.90 -9.78
CA PRO A 227 6.59 -51.50 -10.63
C PRO A 227 7.10 -51.28 -12.06
N GLY A 228 6.35 -51.71 -13.07
CA GLY A 228 6.74 -51.47 -14.46
C GLY A 228 6.67 -49.99 -14.87
N GLN A 229 5.91 -49.18 -14.11
CA GLN A 229 5.80 -47.75 -14.29
C GLN A 229 5.54 -47.03 -12.95
N LEU A 230 6.17 -45.87 -12.76
CA LEU A 230 5.84 -44.89 -11.72
C LEU A 230 5.10 -43.70 -12.33
N ARG A 231 4.02 -43.26 -11.67
CA ARG A 231 3.32 -42.02 -12.00
C ARG A 231 3.18 -41.20 -10.73
N TYR A 232 3.51 -39.92 -10.80
CA TYR A 232 3.33 -39.01 -9.66
C TYR A 232 2.98 -37.60 -10.14
N LEU A 233 2.37 -36.84 -9.24
CA LEU A 233 2.00 -35.45 -9.46
C LEU A 233 2.85 -34.56 -8.55
N LEU A 234 3.47 -33.55 -9.14
CA LEU A 234 4.21 -32.52 -8.42
C LEU A 234 3.33 -31.26 -8.35
N THR A 235 2.89 -30.92 -7.13
CA THR A 235 2.06 -29.75 -6.80
C THR A 235 2.73 -28.91 -5.72
N GLY A 236 2.39 -27.62 -5.66
CA GLY A 236 2.76 -26.75 -4.54
C GLY A 236 4.11 -26.03 -4.63
N ASP A 237 4.82 -26.10 -5.76
CA ASP A 237 5.99 -25.26 -6.02
C ASP A 237 5.60 -23.86 -6.54
N ARG A 238 6.53 -22.89 -6.45
CA ARG A 238 6.31 -21.50 -6.89
C ARG A 238 5.91 -21.46 -8.37
N PRO A 239 4.75 -20.86 -8.73
CA PRO A 239 4.30 -20.84 -10.11
C PRO A 239 5.28 -20.20 -11.09
N GLY A 240 5.44 -20.81 -12.26
CA GLY A 240 6.29 -20.30 -13.35
C GLY A 240 7.80 -20.44 -13.14
N VAL A 241 8.23 -20.94 -11.97
CA VAL A 241 9.65 -21.19 -11.69
C VAL A 241 10.17 -22.33 -12.55
N MET A 242 11.45 -22.26 -12.91
CA MET A 242 12.11 -23.36 -13.60
C MET A 242 12.33 -24.50 -12.59
N VAL A 243 12.14 -25.75 -12.99
CA VAL A 243 12.35 -26.93 -12.15
C VAL A 243 13.12 -27.98 -12.94
N VAL A 244 14.05 -28.63 -12.25
CA VAL A 244 14.72 -29.85 -12.75
C VAL A 244 14.20 -31.03 -11.98
N ILE A 245 13.85 -32.09 -12.69
CA ILE A 245 13.38 -33.33 -12.11
C ILE A 245 14.27 -34.47 -12.60
N ARG A 246 14.73 -35.31 -11.69
CA ARG A 246 15.54 -36.50 -11.97
C ARG A 246 14.87 -37.70 -11.30
N ASN A 247 14.79 -38.81 -12.02
CA ASN A 247 14.34 -40.08 -11.49
C ASN A 247 15.50 -41.07 -11.54
N GLN A 248 15.74 -41.74 -10.43
CA GLN A 248 16.77 -42.77 -10.29
C GLN A 248 16.15 -44.03 -9.70
N LEU A 249 16.57 -45.17 -10.22
CA LEU A 249 16.30 -46.49 -9.65
C LEU A 249 17.59 -47.00 -9.01
N LEU A 250 17.52 -47.36 -7.73
CA LEU A 250 18.63 -47.88 -6.96
C LEU A 250 18.39 -49.37 -6.69
N LYS A 251 19.40 -50.20 -6.92
CA LYS A 251 19.38 -51.63 -6.63
C LYS A 251 20.42 -51.93 -5.56
N GLN A 252 19.98 -52.58 -4.48
CA GLN A 252 20.83 -53.03 -3.39
C GLN A 252 20.67 -54.54 -3.21
N VAL A 253 21.75 -55.29 -3.28
CA VAL A 253 21.74 -56.72 -2.96
C VAL A 253 22.07 -56.87 -1.47
N LEU A 254 21.17 -57.49 -0.71
CA LEU A 254 21.32 -57.68 0.73
C LEU A 254 22.25 -58.88 0.99
N GLY A 255 23.12 -58.74 2.00
CA GLY A 255 24.07 -59.79 2.40
C GLY A 255 25.37 -59.86 1.60
N THR A 256 25.54 -58.98 0.60
CA THR A 256 26.77 -58.83 -0.19
C THR A 256 27.41 -57.47 0.06
N ALA A 257 28.74 -57.38 0.01
CA ALA A 257 29.47 -56.11 0.04
C ALA A 257 29.40 -55.33 -1.29
N ASP A 258 28.54 -55.75 -2.22
CA ASP A 258 28.42 -55.16 -3.55
C ASP A 258 27.99 -53.68 -3.48
N PRO A 259 28.53 -52.83 -4.36
CA PRO A 259 28.18 -51.41 -4.40
C PRO A 259 26.72 -51.21 -4.80
N LEU A 260 26.10 -50.16 -4.25
CA LEU A 260 24.77 -49.71 -4.66
C LEU A 260 24.76 -49.42 -6.16
N LEU A 261 23.96 -50.17 -6.93
CA LEU A 261 23.82 -49.94 -8.36
C LEU A 261 22.76 -48.86 -8.59
N VAL A 262 23.14 -47.80 -9.29
CA VAL A 262 22.28 -46.65 -9.58
C VAL A 262 22.01 -46.61 -11.08
N SER A 263 20.74 -46.53 -11.47
CA SER A 263 20.38 -46.36 -12.89
C SER A 263 20.86 -44.99 -13.40
N GLY A 264 21.11 -44.90 -14.72
CA GLY A 264 21.22 -43.59 -15.37
C GLY A 264 19.97 -42.75 -15.10
N SER A 265 20.13 -41.43 -15.04
CA SER A 265 19.00 -40.49 -14.93
C SER A 265 19.12 -39.41 -16.00
N VAL A 266 18.10 -39.24 -16.83
CA VAL A 266 17.99 -38.09 -17.75
C VAL A 266 17.27 -36.96 -17.01
N PRO A 267 17.88 -35.77 -16.85
CA PRO A 267 17.20 -34.65 -16.22
C PRO A 267 16.09 -34.12 -17.12
N VAL A 268 14.89 -33.97 -16.55
CA VAL A 268 13.81 -33.21 -17.16
C VAL A 268 13.91 -31.77 -16.69
N GLN A 269 13.98 -30.83 -17.63
CA GLN A 269 13.81 -29.41 -17.35
C GLN A 269 12.39 -28.98 -17.74
N HIS A 270 11.67 -28.36 -16.81
CA HIS A 270 10.33 -27.85 -17.08
C HIS A 270 10.08 -26.56 -16.29
N ARG A 271 8.96 -25.89 -16.57
CA ARG A 271 8.42 -24.84 -15.70
C ARG A 271 7.29 -25.38 -14.84
N VAL A 272 7.24 -25.00 -13.57
CA VAL A 272 6.04 -25.25 -12.75
C VAL A 272 4.86 -24.52 -13.41
N PRO A 273 3.75 -25.23 -13.70
CA PRO A 273 2.55 -24.64 -14.27
C PRO A 273 2.09 -23.42 -13.49
N ARG A 274 1.53 -22.43 -14.18
CA ARG A 274 0.88 -21.31 -13.50
C ARG A 274 -0.41 -21.79 -12.84
N PRO A 275 -0.90 -21.12 -11.77
CA PRO A 275 -2.18 -21.50 -11.20
C PRO A 275 -3.25 -21.36 -12.28
N VAL A 276 -4.29 -22.17 -12.18
CA VAL A 276 -5.48 -21.98 -13.00
C VAL A 276 -6.00 -20.56 -12.72
N PRO A 277 -6.22 -19.73 -13.76
CA PRO A 277 -6.83 -18.42 -13.57
C PRO A 277 -8.13 -18.61 -12.79
N LEU A 278 -8.26 -17.89 -11.67
CA LEU A 278 -9.52 -17.89 -10.94
C LEU A 278 -10.61 -17.40 -11.90
N PRO A 279 -11.82 -17.98 -11.84
CA PRO A 279 -12.95 -17.42 -12.59
C PRO A 279 -13.09 -15.95 -12.21
N VAL A 280 -13.44 -15.12 -13.20
CA VAL A 280 -13.71 -13.70 -12.99
C VAL A 280 -14.75 -13.60 -11.88
N ASN A 281 -14.40 -12.95 -10.77
CA ASN A 281 -15.32 -12.79 -9.67
C ASN A 281 -16.37 -11.76 -10.13
N THR A 282 -17.56 -12.24 -10.50
CA THR A 282 -18.64 -11.38 -10.99
C THR A 282 -19.26 -10.50 -9.90
N LEU A 283 -18.75 -10.56 -8.66
CA LEU A 283 -19.14 -9.74 -7.51
C LEU A 283 -17.96 -8.91 -6.97
N GLN A 284 -16.94 -8.62 -7.79
CA GLN A 284 -15.69 -7.94 -7.40
C GLN A 284 -15.84 -6.45 -7.05
N ASP A 285 -16.88 -5.78 -7.54
CA ASP A 285 -16.81 -4.34 -7.80
C ASP A 285 -17.07 -3.41 -6.61
N ARG A 286 -17.38 -3.91 -5.41
CA ARG A 286 -17.65 -3.03 -4.25
C ARG A 286 -16.79 -3.21 -3.02
N ALA A 287 -16.20 -4.39 -2.81
CA ALA A 287 -15.50 -4.69 -1.55
C ALA A 287 -13.97 -4.67 -1.65
N LEU A 288 -13.41 -4.69 -2.88
CA LEU A 288 -11.96 -4.82 -3.10
C LEU A 288 -11.28 -3.58 -3.69
N GLN A 289 -12.04 -2.54 -3.98
CA GLN A 289 -11.60 -1.38 -4.75
C GLN A 289 -11.21 -0.21 -3.80
N PRO A 290 -10.13 0.55 -4.07
CA PRO A 290 -9.85 1.85 -3.45
C PRO A 290 -11.08 2.76 -3.34
N TRP A 291 -11.08 3.70 -2.40
CA TRP A 291 -12.16 4.69 -2.32
C TRP A 291 -12.16 5.60 -3.57
N ALA A 292 -10.99 5.91 -4.13
CA ALA A 292 -10.86 6.58 -5.42
C ALA A 292 -11.61 5.86 -6.56
N SER A 293 -11.53 4.52 -6.62
CA SER A 293 -12.22 3.72 -7.64
C SER A 293 -13.73 3.65 -7.46
N TYR A 294 -14.28 4.15 -6.34
CA TYR A 294 -15.74 4.32 -6.20
C TYR A 294 -16.31 5.20 -7.33
N PHE A 295 -15.56 6.23 -7.73
CA PHE A 295 -15.96 7.14 -8.82
C PHE A 295 -15.34 6.76 -10.15
N GLU A 296 -14.14 6.20 -10.13
CA GLU A 296 -13.37 5.90 -11.34
C GLU A 296 -12.75 4.49 -11.23
N PRO A 297 -13.50 3.42 -11.52
CA PRO A 297 -13.08 2.04 -11.25
C PRO A 297 -11.73 1.65 -11.87
N ASP A 298 -11.39 2.25 -13.00
CA ASP A 298 -10.14 2.01 -13.72
C ASP A 298 -8.95 2.83 -13.17
N ARG A 299 -9.18 3.71 -12.18
CA ARG A 299 -8.19 4.65 -11.66
C ARG A 299 -7.89 4.33 -10.20
N THR A 300 -6.66 3.84 -9.96
CA THR A 300 -6.19 3.48 -8.61
C THR A 300 -4.96 4.27 -8.18
N VAL A 301 -4.40 5.07 -9.09
CA VAL A 301 -3.29 5.99 -8.88
C VAL A 301 -3.60 7.30 -9.60
N LEU A 302 -3.38 8.43 -8.92
CA LEU A 302 -3.38 9.76 -9.51
C LEU A 302 -1.92 10.21 -9.63
N ALA A 303 -1.47 10.55 -10.84
CA ALA A 303 -0.11 11.03 -11.10
C ALA A 303 -0.16 12.40 -11.80
N THR A 304 0.28 13.46 -11.13
CA THR A 304 0.13 14.85 -11.61
C THR A 304 1.47 15.59 -11.61
N ALA A 305 1.64 16.54 -12.53
CA ALA A 305 2.85 17.39 -12.57
C ALA A 305 2.88 18.47 -11.47
N ALA A 306 1.75 18.71 -10.81
CA ALA A 306 1.61 19.67 -9.72
C ALA A 306 0.99 18.99 -8.48
N PRO A 307 1.19 19.53 -7.27
CA PRO A 307 0.57 19.01 -6.06
C PRO A 307 -0.93 18.83 -6.24
N ALA A 308 -1.43 17.63 -5.96
CA ALA A 308 -2.83 17.31 -6.06
C ALA A 308 -3.23 16.36 -4.94
N ASP A 309 -4.47 16.49 -4.49
CA ASP A 309 -4.99 15.72 -3.39
C ASP A 309 -6.51 15.62 -3.47
N GLU A 310 -7.10 14.66 -2.75
CA GLU A 310 -8.54 14.43 -2.80
C GLU A 310 -9.17 14.05 -1.46
N ALA A 311 -10.37 14.57 -1.24
CA ALA A 311 -11.29 14.20 -0.18
C ALA A 311 -12.34 13.21 -0.72
N PHE A 312 -12.70 12.26 0.12
CA PHE A 312 -13.70 11.23 -0.14
C PHE A 312 -14.60 11.03 1.07
N LEU A 313 -15.90 11.23 0.90
CA LEU A 313 -16.91 10.98 1.91
C LEU A 313 -17.79 9.82 1.43
N ALA A 314 -17.91 8.78 2.24
CA ALA A 314 -18.72 7.63 1.92
C ALA A 314 -20.21 7.98 1.97
N GLU A 315 -21.01 7.21 1.23
CA GLU A 315 -22.47 7.28 1.29
C GLU A 315 -22.97 7.09 2.73
N ASN A 316 -23.92 7.93 3.13
CA ASN A 316 -24.47 7.98 4.47
C ASN A 316 -25.96 8.35 4.45
N GLY A 317 -26.83 7.35 4.63
CA GLY A 317 -28.28 7.57 4.64
C GLY A 317 -28.75 8.21 3.34
N ASP A 318 -29.27 9.45 3.43
CA ASP A 318 -29.75 10.22 2.29
C ASP A 318 -28.64 11.01 1.55
N HIS A 319 -27.40 10.98 2.07
CA HIS A 319 -26.27 11.64 1.43
C HIS A 319 -25.49 10.65 0.55
N PRO A 320 -25.44 10.86 -0.78
CA PRO A 320 -24.62 10.04 -1.67
C PRO A 320 -23.14 10.24 -1.36
N ALA A 321 -22.29 9.29 -1.77
CA ALA A 321 -20.84 9.48 -1.67
C ALA A 321 -20.39 10.72 -2.46
N GLN A 322 -19.46 11.49 -1.89
CA GLN A 322 -18.96 12.73 -2.47
C GLN A 322 -17.43 12.70 -2.58
N ARG A 323 -16.89 13.31 -3.63
CA ARG A 323 -15.45 13.50 -3.84
C ARG A 323 -15.16 14.93 -4.22
N LEU A 324 -14.08 15.47 -3.65
CA LEU A 324 -13.48 16.73 -4.02
C LEU A 324 -12.01 16.47 -4.33
N GLN A 325 -11.59 16.77 -5.55
CA GLN A 325 -10.19 16.80 -5.95
C GLN A 325 -9.75 18.25 -6.10
N LEU A 326 -8.62 18.59 -5.50
CA LEU A 326 -7.94 19.86 -5.70
C LEU A 326 -6.58 19.58 -6.33
N GLN A 327 -6.28 20.26 -7.43
CA GLN A 327 -4.97 20.22 -8.07
C GLN A 327 -4.42 21.63 -8.16
N MET A 328 -3.24 21.86 -7.58
CA MET A 328 -2.59 23.16 -7.59
C MET A 328 -2.21 23.58 -9.01
N ARG A 329 -2.65 24.78 -9.41
CA ARG A 329 -2.30 25.47 -10.66
C ARG A 329 -1.19 26.48 -10.43
N SER A 330 -1.33 27.26 -9.36
CA SER A 330 -0.35 28.24 -8.90
C SER A 330 -0.13 28.06 -7.40
N PRO A 331 1.12 28.04 -6.91
CA PRO A 331 2.38 28.11 -7.66
C PRO A 331 2.61 26.89 -8.57
N ILE A 332 3.19 27.13 -9.74
CA ILE A 332 3.43 26.08 -10.75
C ILE A 332 4.32 24.98 -10.15
N ALA A 333 3.88 23.73 -10.27
CA ALA A 333 4.59 22.55 -9.77
C ALA A 333 4.90 22.59 -8.25
N GLY A 334 4.21 23.44 -7.49
CA GLY A 334 4.46 23.66 -6.07
C GLY A 334 5.76 24.40 -5.77
N ALA A 335 6.35 25.14 -6.71
CA ALA A 335 7.61 25.86 -6.51
C ALA A 335 7.38 27.32 -6.10
N ILE A 336 7.91 27.74 -4.95
CA ILE A 336 7.76 29.10 -4.41
C ILE A 336 9.10 29.79 -4.22
N SER A 337 9.21 31.06 -4.57
CA SER A 337 10.38 31.89 -4.25
C SER A 337 10.27 32.47 -2.84
N PRO A 338 11.38 32.94 -2.24
CA PRO A 338 11.33 33.71 -0.98
C PRO A 338 10.49 34.99 -1.06
N SER A 339 10.29 35.51 -2.28
CA SER A 339 9.48 36.70 -2.58
C SER A 339 8.01 36.39 -2.91
N TRP A 340 7.58 35.12 -2.84
CA TRP A 340 6.21 34.72 -3.17
C TRP A 340 5.18 35.43 -2.28
N SER A 341 4.08 35.88 -2.89
CA SER A 341 3.04 36.70 -2.25
C SER A 341 2.05 35.91 -1.41
N GLY A 342 2.10 34.57 -1.45
CA GLY A 342 1.11 33.71 -0.80
C GLY A 342 -0.12 33.39 -1.65
N GLN A 343 -0.19 33.86 -2.91
CA GLN A 343 -1.31 33.57 -3.81
C GLN A 343 -1.33 32.10 -4.22
N LEU A 344 -2.50 31.46 -4.07
CA LEU A 344 -2.75 30.05 -4.42
C LEU A 344 -3.89 29.95 -5.45
N GLU A 345 -3.73 29.05 -6.42
CA GLU A 345 -4.80 28.71 -7.35
C GLU A 345 -4.92 27.19 -7.46
N PHE A 346 -6.16 26.68 -7.41
CA PHE A 346 -6.46 25.26 -7.54
C PHE A 346 -7.46 25.03 -8.66
N LEU A 347 -7.22 23.98 -9.46
CA LEU A 347 -8.24 23.33 -10.25
C LEU A 347 -9.05 22.42 -9.32
N ARG A 348 -10.31 22.77 -9.13
CA ARG A 348 -11.30 22.01 -8.36
C ARG A 348 -12.06 21.08 -9.30
N THR A 349 -12.22 19.82 -8.90
CA THR A 349 -13.10 18.85 -9.56
C THR A 349 -13.92 18.12 -8.51
N SER A 350 -15.25 18.15 -8.63
CA SER A 350 -16.15 17.53 -7.67
C SER A 350 -17.13 16.58 -8.36
N SER A 351 -17.41 15.43 -7.75
CA SER A 351 -18.40 14.50 -8.30
C SER A 351 -19.84 14.90 -7.95
N LEU A 352 -20.08 15.38 -6.72
CA LEU A 352 -21.38 15.80 -6.19
C LEU A 352 -21.19 16.73 -4.97
N GLY A 353 -22.19 17.60 -4.73
CA GLY A 353 -22.30 18.41 -3.50
C GLY A 353 -21.54 19.73 -3.52
N ARG A 354 -21.98 20.66 -2.66
CA ARG A 354 -21.24 21.90 -2.34
C ARG A 354 -20.22 21.62 -1.25
N TRP A 355 -19.10 22.33 -1.29
CA TRP A 355 -17.97 22.20 -0.38
C TRP A 355 -17.62 23.53 0.27
N VAL A 356 -17.14 23.43 1.49
CA VAL A 356 -16.47 24.50 2.24
C VAL A 356 -15.00 24.12 2.32
N ILE A 357 -14.12 25.06 1.96
CA ILE A 357 -12.67 24.87 1.92
C ILE A 357 -12.03 25.94 2.80
N GLN A 358 -11.28 25.51 3.81
CA GLN A 358 -10.46 26.37 4.66
C GLN A 358 -8.99 26.03 4.42
N LEU A 359 -8.20 27.01 3.96
CA LEU A 359 -6.78 26.81 3.69
C LEU A 359 -5.92 27.43 4.79
N GLN A 360 -4.84 26.73 5.10
CA GLN A 360 -3.77 27.21 5.96
C GLN A 360 -2.41 26.89 5.34
N LEU A 361 -1.50 27.85 5.33
CA LEU A 361 -0.09 27.61 5.02
C LEU A 361 0.66 27.35 6.32
N VAL A 362 1.25 26.16 6.44
CA VAL A 362 1.97 25.72 7.62
C VAL A 362 3.45 25.62 7.29
N ASP A 363 4.23 26.48 7.93
CA ASP A 363 5.70 26.46 7.87
C ASP A 363 6.32 25.67 9.05
N GLY A 364 5.49 25.07 9.91
CA GLY A 364 5.92 24.29 11.08
C GLY A 364 6.20 25.13 12.33
N LEU A 365 6.51 26.43 12.18
CA LEU A 365 6.57 27.39 13.30
C LEU A 365 5.43 28.41 13.25
N GLN A 366 4.91 28.69 12.06
CA GLN A 366 3.88 29.69 11.82
C GLN A 366 2.80 29.10 10.92
N THR A 367 1.58 29.57 11.14
CA THR A 367 0.39 29.24 10.34
C THR A 367 -0.18 30.53 9.79
N PHE A 368 -0.45 30.55 8.48
CA PHE A 368 -1.12 31.66 7.81
C PHE A 368 -2.47 31.15 7.30
N THR A 369 -3.55 31.83 7.65
CA THR A 369 -4.92 31.40 7.32
C THR A 369 -5.43 32.19 6.12
N TYR A 370 -6.15 31.51 5.24
CA TYR A 370 -6.81 32.07 4.07
C TYR A 370 -8.31 32.23 4.34
N PRO A 371 -9.01 33.07 3.55
CA PRO A 371 -10.45 33.21 3.68
C PRO A 371 -11.13 31.88 3.37
N GLU A 372 -12.21 31.62 4.10
CA GLU A 372 -13.03 30.45 3.85
C GLU A 372 -13.72 30.56 2.49
N TYR A 373 -13.52 29.57 1.64
CA TYR A 373 -14.23 29.45 0.38
C TYR A 373 -15.44 28.55 0.54
N ARG A 374 -16.58 28.99 -0.02
CA ARG A 374 -17.82 28.20 -0.09
C ARG A 374 -18.27 28.12 -1.53
N ASP A 375 -18.59 26.90 -1.97
CA ASP A 375 -19.16 26.70 -3.29
C ASP A 375 -20.44 27.54 -3.45
N PRO A 376 -20.60 28.25 -4.59
CA PRO A 376 -21.79 29.04 -4.86
C PRO A 376 -23.04 28.17 -4.96
N ASP A 377 -24.21 28.74 -4.65
CA ASP A 377 -25.47 28.02 -4.75
C ASP A 377 -25.82 27.70 -6.22
N PRO A 378 -26.04 26.43 -6.59
CA PRO A 378 -26.33 26.04 -7.97
C PRO A 378 -27.62 26.67 -8.52
N SER A 379 -28.56 27.06 -7.64
CA SER A 379 -29.80 27.74 -8.01
C SER A 379 -29.58 29.15 -8.59
N ALA A 380 -28.40 29.75 -8.38
CA ALA A 380 -28.11 31.10 -8.86
C ALA A 380 -27.65 31.13 -10.33
N ASN A 381 -27.00 30.07 -10.85
CA ASN A 381 -26.28 30.15 -12.12
C ASN A 381 -26.46 28.96 -13.10
N GLY A 382 -27.24 27.93 -12.78
CA GLY A 382 -27.53 26.83 -13.71
C GLY A 382 -26.30 26.00 -14.15
N ALA A 383 -25.16 26.16 -13.46
CA ALA A 383 -23.93 25.45 -13.75
C ALA A 383 -24.01 24.01 -13.21
N SER A 384 -23.64 23.04 -14.04
CA SER A 384 -23.52 21.64 -13.62
C SER A 384 -22.32 21.48 -12.67
N PRO A 385 -22.47 20.84 -11.49
CA PRO A 385 -21.40 20.69 -10.50
C PRO A 385 -20.23 19.78 -10.92
N ALA A 386 -20.27 19.23 -12.14
CA ALA A 386 -19.29 18.27 -12.66
C ALA A 386 -18.15 18.90 -13.50
N SER A 387 -18.22 20.20 -13.82
CA SER A 387 -17.16 20.86 -14.60
C SER A 387 -15.99 21.28 -13.72
N PRO A 388 -14.73 21.10 -14.18
CA PRO A 388 -13.57 21.58 -13.44
C PRO A 388 -13.56 23.11 -13.40
N GLU A 389 -13.33 23.67 -12.22
CA GLU A 389 -13.37 25.11 -11.96
C GLU A 389 -12.04 25.56 -11.35
N THR A 390 -11.55 26.75 -11.72
CA THR A 390 -10.38 27.34 -11.07
C THR A 390 -10.82 28.21 -9.91
N ILE A 391 -10.32 27.91 -8.72
CA ILE A 391 -10.53 28.69 -7.50
C ILE A 391 -9.21 29.33 -7.07
N SER A 392 -9.25 30.60 -6.70
CA SER A 392 -8.08 31.39 -6.30
C SER A 392 -8.24 31.84 -4.85
N PHE A 393 -7.13 31.79 -4.12
CA PHE A 393 -7.05 32.21 -2.72
C PHE A 393 -5.91 33.19 -2.57
N ASP A 394 -6.25 34.35 -2.07
CA ASP A 394 -5.31 35.34 -1.58
C ASP A 394 -5.38 35.34 -0.05
N LEU A 395 -4.28 35.64 0.61
CA LEU A 395 -4.26 35.78 2.07
C LEU A 395 -5.16 36.95 2.46
N ASP A 396 -6.29 36.67 3.11
CA ASP A 396 -7.29 37.67 3.50
C ASP A 396 -6.84 38.40 4.74
N PHE A 397 -6.60 39.70 4.65
CA PHE A 397 -6.43 40.52 5.84
C PHE A 397 -6.94 41.94 5.63
N ASP A 398 -7.53 42.50 6.68
CA ASP A 398 -7.74 43.94 6.86
C ASP A 398 -6.41 44.75 6.78
N LEU A 399 -5.24 44.08 6.83
CA LEU A 399 -3.88 44.63 6.66
C LEU A 399 -2.95 43.68 5.87
N PRO A 400 -3.10 43.57 4.54
CA PRO A 400 -2.39 42.59 3.69
C PRO A 400 -0.85 42.71 3.73
N GLU A 401 -0.31 43.92 3.91
CA GLU A 401 1.13 44.16 3.84
C GLU A 401 1.92 43.56 5.01
N VAL A 402 1.32 43.52 6.21
CA VAL A 402 2.01 43.03 7.43
C VAL A 402 2.15 41.51 7.40
N GLU A 403 1.07 40.81 7.05
CA GLU A 403 1.05 39.36 6.92
C GLU A 403 1.88 38.88 5.72
N ALA A 404 1.82 39.58 4.58
CA ALA A 404 2.70 39.30 3.44
C ALA A 404 4.19 39.58 3.76
N ALA A 405 4.50 40.59 4.59
CA ALA A 405 5.85 40.78 5.11
C ALA A 405 6.26 39.65 6.04
N ARG A 406 5.38 39.22 6.96
CA ARG A 406 5.63 38.08 7.86
C ARG A 406 5.88 36.79 7.09
N LEU A 407 5.10 36.54 6.03
CA LEU A 407 5.30 35.39 5.14
C LEU A 407 6.65 35.46 4.44
N ARG A 408 6.98 36.61 3.84
CA ARG A 408 8.30 36.79 3.19
C ARG A 408 9.44 36.62 4.18
N ASP A 409 9.31 37.13 5.40
CA ASP A 409 10.31 36.95 6.47
C ASP A 409 10.43 35.49 6.93
N ALA A 410 9.33 34.73 6.91
CA ALA A 410 9.35 33.30 7.20
C ALA A 410 10.04 32.52 6.08
N LEU A 411 9.69 32.79 4.81
CA LEU A 411 10.28 32.15 3.64
C LEU A 411 11.75 32.54 3.42
N ALA A 412 12.14 33.78 3.72
CA ALA A 412 13.53 34.24 3.62
C ALA A 412 14.46 33.52 4.62
N ARG A 413 13.92 32.96 5.70
CA ARG A 413 14.67 32.14 6.67
C ARG A 413 14.82 30.69 6.22
N ARG A 414 14.14 30.27 5.16
CA ARG A 414 14.20 28.91 4.61
C ARG A 414 15.35 28.76 3.63
N ALA A 415 15.98 27.59 3.67
CA ALA A 415 16.96 27.22 2.66
C ALA A 415 16.25 26.77 1.38
N ALA A 416 16.90 26.97 0.23
CA ALA A 416 16.42 26.40 -1.01
C ALA A 416 16.33 24.87 -0.91
N GLY A 417 15.18 24.31 -1.29
CA GLY A 417 14.85 22.89 -1.15
C GLY A 417 13.97 22.57 0.07
N ASP A 418 13.86 23.50 1.04
CA ASP A 418 12.92 23.36 2.17
C ASP A 418 11.48 23.25 1.66
N THR A 419 10.65 22.55 2.43
CA THR A 419 9.25 22.31 2.10
C THR A 419 8.33 22.99 3.10
N VAL A 420 7.36 23.74 2.60
CA VAL A 420 6.22 24.32 3.33
C VAL A 420 4.97 23.56 2.90
N SER A 421 3.95 23.42 3.75
CA SER A 421 2.74 22.68 3.36
C SER A 421 1.52 23.58 3.38
N VAL A 422 0.75 23.57 2.29
CA VAL A 422 -0.63 24.09 2.31
C VAL A 422 -1.52 22.96 2.78
N VAL A 423 -2.32 23.22 3.81
CA VAL A 423 -3.28 22.29 4.39
C VAL A 423 -4.68 22.82 4.08
N ALA A 424 -5.49 22.03 3.40
CA ALA A 424 -6.89 22.35 3.16
C ALA A 424 -7.78 21.49 4.04
N ARG A 425 -8.58 22.11 4.90
CA ARG A 425 -9.69 21.44 5.57
C ARG A 425 -10.92 21.60 4.70
N VAL A 426 -11.52 20.48 4.32
CA VAL A 426 -12.69 20.46 3.43
C VAL A 426 -13.84 19.69 4.04
N ARG A 427 -15.06 20.17 3.84
CA ARG A 427 -16.29 19.45 4.20
C ARG A 427 -17.41 19.81 3.23
N PRO A 428 -18.49 19.03 3.14
CA PRO A 428 -19.66 19.42 2.40
C PRO A 428 -20.34 20.60 3.09
N ALA A 429 -20.82 21.57 2.30
CA ALA A 429 -21.52 22.74 2.81
C ALA A 429 -22.83 22.35 3.51
N ASP A 430 -23.50 21.33 2.99
CA ASP A 430 -24.80 20.85 3.47
C ASP A 430 -24.67 19.83 4.62
N ASN A 431 -23.46 19.53 5.10
CA ASN A 431 -23.22 18.57 6.18
C ASN A 431 -23.09 19.29 7.53
N GLU A 432 -24.02 18.97 8.45
CA GLU A 432 -24.06 19.52 9.82
C GLU A 432 -23.18 18.76 10.82
N ASP A 433 -22.66 17.57 10.46
CA ASP A 433 -21.88 16.70 11.35
C ASP A 433 -20.47 17.27 11.70
N ASN A 434 -20.11 18.46 11.20
CA ASN A 434 -18.77 19.06 11.32
C ASN A 434 -17.65 18.11 10.88
N PHE A 435 -17.92 17.28 9.88
CA PHE A 435 -17.00 16.26 9.42
C PHE A 435 -16.05 16.81 8.36
N TRP A 436 -14.82 17.12 8.79
CA TRP A 436 -13.77 17.67 7.93
C TRP A 436 -12.77 16.59 7.50
N GLN A 437 -12.29 16.69 6.27
CA GLN A 437 -11.11 15.99 5.77
C GLN A 437 -9.97 16.97 5.51
N THR A 438 -8.74 16.46 5.50
CA THR A 438 -7.54 17.28 5.41
C THR A 438 -6.73 16.89 4.18
N LEU A 439 -6.58 17.84 3.27
CA LEU A 439 -5.74 17.74 2.09
C LEU A 439 -4.41 18.45 2.34
N SER A 440 -3.33 17.95 1.76
CA SER A 440 -1.99 18.52 1.92
C SER A 440 -1.29 18.67 0.58
N PHE A 441 -0.74 19.87 0.37
CA PHE A 441 -0.02 20.24 -0.85
C PHE A 441 1.37 20.74 -0.46
N PRO A 442 2.43 19.94 -0.68
CA PRO A 442 3.78 20.37 -0.40
C PRO A 442 4.26 21.40 -1.43
N LEU A 443 4.77 22.52 -0.92
CA LEU A 443 5.43 23.59 -1.65
C LEU A 443 6.93 23.56 -1.37
N ARG A 444 7.77 23.70 -2.40
CA ARG A 444 9.23 23.73 -2.27
C ARG A 444 9.75 25.15 -2.49
N VAL A 445 10.60 25.60 -1.57
CA VAL A 445 11.31 26.87 -1.69
C VAL A 445 12.41 26.72 -2.74
N ILE A 446 12.36 27.55 -3.78
CA ILE A 446 13.37 27.59 -4.85
C ILE A 446 14.37 28.71 -4.60
N ASP A 447 15.59 28.50 -5.09
CA ASP A 447 16.59 29.56 -5.20
C ASP A 447 16.34 30.34 -6.50
N PRO A 448 15.97 31.63 -6.44
CA PRO A 448 15.71 32.42 -7.63
C PRO A 448 16.98 32.77 -8.42
N GLU A 449 18.17 32.68 -7.81
CA GLU A 449 19.45 33.01 -8.45
C GLU A 449 20.11 31.77 -9.08
N ALA A 450 19.77 30.57 -8.61
CA ALA A 450 20.28 29.33 -9.19
C ALA A 450 19.51 28.93 -10.46
N LEU A 451 20.25 28.51 -11.49
CA LEU A 451 19.65 27.93 -12.69
C LEU A 451 18.93 26.62 -12.33
N PRO A 452 17.61 26.50 -12.55
CA PRO A 452 16.88 25.28 -12.22
C PRO A 452 17.36 24.14 -13.12
N LEU A 453 17.58 22.98 -12.52
CA LEU A 453 17.77 21.75 -13.29
C LEU A 453 16.50 21.52 -14.14
N PRO A 454 16.61 21.03 -15.38
CA PRO A 454 15.45 20.74 -16.23
C PRO A 454 14.79 19.44 -15.75
N LEU A 455 14.24 19.45 -14.54
CA LEU A 455 13.52 18.36 -13.92
C LEU A 455 12.09 18.82 -13.65
N ARG A 456 11.12 17.97 -13.96
CA ARG A 456 9.71 18.16 -13.68
C ARG A 456 9.32 17.23 -12.53
N PRO A 457 8.78 17.76 -11.42
CA PRO A 457 8.24 16.91 -10.37
C PRO A 457 7.00 16.19 -10.88
N THR A 458 6.75 15.01 -10.32
CA THR A 458 5.51 14.28 -10.45
C THR A 458 5.05 13.90 -9.05
N PHE A 459 3.80 14.15 -8.74
CA PHE A 459 3.14 13.83 -7.48
C PHE A 459 2.27 12.61 -7.74
N ILE A 460 2.46 11.56 -6.94
CA ILE A 460 1.80 10.27 -7.08
C ILE A 460 0.97 10.05 -5.83
N HIS A 461 -0.33 9.88 -6.02
CA HIS A 461 -1.30 9.63 -4.98
C HIS A 461 -1.97 8.28 -5.21
N PHE A 462 -1.98 7.40 -4.21
CA PHE A 462 -2.62 6.09 -4.31
C PHE A 462 -3.12 5.58 -2.96
N GLU A 463 -3.95 4.54 -3.02
CA GLU A 463 -4.51 3.84 -1.85
C GLU A 463 -4.28 2.33 -1.95
N ASP A 464 -4.21 1.65 -0.81
CA ASP A 464 -4.22 0.19 -0.74
C ASP A 464 -5.53 -0.32 -0.11
N PRO A 465 -6.40 -0.98 -0.89
CA PRO A 465 -7.68 -1.47 -0.38
C PRO A 465 -7.53 -2.59 0.65
N GLU A 466 -6.47 -3.41 0.59
CA GLU A 466 -6.26 -4.45 1.61
C GLU A 466 -5.84 -3.82 2.95
N TYR A 467 -4.99 -2.80 2.91
CA TYR A 467 -4.60 -2.05 4.10
C TYR A 467 -5.77 -1.26 4.69
N ASN A 468 -6.57 -0.57 3.87
CA ASN A 468 -7.75 0.16 4.32
C ASN A 468 -8.74 -0.74 5.09
N ARG A 469 -8.90 -2.02 4.70
CA ARG A 469 -9.72 -2.98 5.46
C ARG A 469 -9.16 -3.31 6.84
N GLN A 470 -7.84 -3.35 6.98
CA GLN A 470 -7.18 -3.59 8.27
C GLN A 470 -7.31 -2.39 9.22
N LEU A 471 -7.63 -1.21 8.70
CA LEU A 471 -7.85 0.01 9.48
C LEU A 471 -9.28 0.16 10.02
N ALA A 472 -10.19 -0.73 9.63
CA ALA A 472 -11.54 -0.75 10.18
C ALA A 472 -11.47 -1.20 11.65
N THR A 473 -12.04 -0.40 12.56
CA THR A 473 -12.07 -0.71 14.00
C THR A 473 -13.49 -0.61 14.53
N ASN A 474 -13.75 -1.24 15.66
CA ASN A 474 -14.99 -0.98 16.39
C ASN A 474 -14.87 0.38 17.11
N ALA A 475 -15.95 1.16 17.09
CA ALA A 475 -16.08 2.34 17.92
C ALA A 475 -16.09 1.92 19.41
N ALA A 476 -15.55 2.75 20.28
CA ALA A 476 -15.88 2.66 21.70
C ALA A 476 -17.24 3.36 21.89
N THR A 477 -18.15 2.75 22.63
CA THR A 477 -19.50 3.29 22.83
C THR A 477 -19.91 3.17 24.29
N ALA A 478 -20.62 4.18 24.77
CA ALA A 478 -21.31 4.20 26.04
C ALA A 478 -22.71 4.74 25.80
N ALA A 479 -23.75 4.00 26.21
CA ALA A 479 -25.12 4.38 25.97
C ALA A 479 -25.95 4.33 27.24
N ALA A 480 -26.93 5.22 27.36
CA ALA A 480 -27.92 5.20 28.42
C ALA A 480 -29.27 5.73 27.92
N THR A 481 -30.33 5.25 28.53
CA THR A 481 -31.69 5.74 28.29
C THR A 481 -32.01 6.87 29.26
N VAL A 482 -32.41 8.02 28.71
CA VAL A 482 -32.71 9.27 29.43
C VAL A 482 -34.18 9.60 29.29
N LEU A 483 -34.83 9.89 30.41
CA LEU A 483 -36.22 10.32 30.44
C LEU A 483 -36.29 11.84 30.45
N VAL A 484 -36.89 12.44 29.42
CA VAL A 484 -37.04 13.88 29.28
C VAL A 484 -38.53 14.24 29.34
N GLN A 485 -38.87 15.19 30.21
CA GLN A 485 -40.22 15.76 30.29
C GLN A 485 -40.44 16.73 29.11
N GLN A 486 -41.43 16.46 28.26
CA GLN A 486 -41.83 17.34 27.15
C GLN A 486 -43.23 17.89 27.36
N GLY A 487 -43.39 19.20 27.18
CA GLY A 487 -44.66 19.94 27.31
C GLY A 487 -44.62 21.00 28.42
N THR A 488 -45.61 21.90 28.40
CA THR A 488 -45.82 22.94 29.43
C THR A 488 -47.20 22.74 30.08
N GLY A 489 -47.23 22.57 31.41
CA GLY A 489 -48.48 22.39 32.18
C GLY A 489 -48.95 20.92 32.31
N ASP A 490 -50.25 20.72 32.52
CA ASP A 490 -50.91 19.41 32.76
C ASP A 490 -50.79 18.39 31.61
N SER A 491 -50.12 18.74 30.50
CA SER A 491 -49.86 17.87 29.34
C SER A 491 -48.40 17.40 29.26
N SER A 492 -47.64 17.41 30.36
CA SER A 492 -46.25 16.94 30.38
C SER A 492 -46.17 15.44 30.09
N GLN A 493 -45.65 15.07 28.93
CA GLN A 493 -45.35 13.69 28.58
C GLN A 493 -43.87 13.40 28.84
N THR A 494 -43.59 12.32 29.58
CA THR A 494 -42.22 11.83 29.74
C THR A 494 -41.88 11.00 28.51
N VAL A 495 -40.89 11.45 27.74
CA VAL A 495 -40.40 10.76 26.54
C VAL A 495 -39.02 10.17 26.83
N SER A 496 -38.83 8.92 26.41
CA SER A 496 -37.58 8.19 26.59
C SER A 496 -36.68 8.38 25.37
N TYR A 497 -35.40 8.69 25.60
CA TYR A 497 -34.38 8.90 24.58
C TYR A 497 -33.21 7.97 24.85
N ASP A 498 -32.72 7.25 23.84
CA ASP A 498 -31.44 6.56 23.98
C ASP A 498 -30.34 7.49 23.53
N VAL A 499 -29.38 7.74 24.42
CA VAL A 499 -28.24 8.63 24.20
C VAL A 499 -26.99 7.76 24.14
N THR A 500 -26.18 7.95 23.10
CA THR A 500 -24.94 7.21 22.87
C THR A 500 -23.78 8.20 22.73
N LEU A 501 -22.73 8.03 23.52
CA LEU A 501 -21.44 8.69 23.37
C LEU A 501 -20.47 7.70 22.74
N ALA A 502 -19.85 8.07 21.62
CA ALA A 502 -19.00 7.18 20.85
C ALA A 502 -17.65 7.83 20.50
N SER A 503 -16.58 7.05 20.45
CA SER A 503 -15.28 7.45 19.87
C SER A 503 -14.82 6.50 18.78
N ASP A 504 -13.93 6.97 17.91
CA ASP A 504 -13.52 6.25 16.71
C ASP A 504 -12.77 4.93 16.96
N ARG A 505 -12.25 4.74 18.18
CA ARG A 505 -11.55 3.52 18.62
C ARG A 505 -11.53 3.45 20.16
N GLN A 506 -11.12 2.29 20.68
CA GLN A 506 -11.02 1.99 22.11
C GLN A 506 -9.63 2.28 22.69
N GLU A 507 -8.60 2.25 21.86
CA GLU A 507 -7.20 2.42 22.25
C GLU A 507 -6.55 3.55 21.45
N TYR A 508 -5.68 4.34 22.07
CA TYR A 508 -4.97 5.45 21.41
C TYR A 508 -3.49 5.46 21.80
N ASN A 509 -2.66 5.97 20.89
CA ASN A 509 -1.30 6.39 21.24
C ASN A 509 -1.35 7.85 21.76
N PRO A 510 -0.45 8.27 22.67
CA PRO A 510 -0.45 9.62 23.26
C PRO A 510 -0.42 10.79 22.27
N GLU A 511 0.04 10.55 21.05
CA GLU A 511 0.14 11.51 19.95
C GLU A 511 -1.07 11.50 18.99
N SER A 512 -2.07 10.67 19.26
CA SER A 512 -3.23 10.48 18.38
C SER A 512 -4.21 11.65 18.43
N ILE A 513 -5.05 11.73 17.40
CA ILE A 513 -6.28 12.52 17.42
C ILE A 513 -7.44 11.57 17.77
N LEU A 514 -8.19 11.91 18.81
CA LEU A 514 -9.40 11.22 19.24
C LEU A 514 -10.61 11.90 18.59
N TYR A 515 -11.40 11.13 17.84
CA TYR A 515 -12.67 11.63 17.30
C TYR A 515 -13.81 11.07 18.12
N PHE A 516 -14.73 11.93 18.57
CA PHE A 516 -15.90 11.53 19.33
C PHE A 516 -17.13 12.32 18.92
N ARG A 517 -18.31 11.75 19.14
CA ARG A 517 -19.62 12.39 18.97
C ARG A 517 -20.59 11.81 19.98
N TYR A 518 -21.68 12.53 20.23
CA TYR A 518 -22.84 11.93 20.87
C TYR A 518 -24.04 11.98 19.93
N ASP A 519 -24.87 10.95 20.02
CA ASP A 519 -26.07 10.76 19.22
C ASP A 519 -27.24 10.40 20.13
N TRP A 520 -28.45 10.70 19.67
CA TRP A 520 -29.67 10.25 20.33
C TRP A 520 -30.82 9.96 19.36
N THR A 521 -31.84 9.26 19.82
CA THR A 521 -32.84 8.59 18.97
C THR A 521 -33.91 9.47 18.32
N ASN A 522 -33.97 10.79 18.57
CA ASN A 522 -35.07 11.64 18.06
C ASN A 522 -34.61 12.98 17.46
N THR A 523 -35.42 13.49 16.52
CA THR A 523 -35.19 14.66 15.65
C THR A 523 -35.35 16.03 16.33
N VAL A 524 -35.35 16.11 17.66
CA VAL A 524 -35.42 17.41 18.34
C VAL A 524 -34.04 18.06 18.27
N SER A 525 -33.81 18.97 17.34
CA SER A 525 -32.48 19.56 17.08
C SER A 525 -31.91 20.47 18.20
N ALA A 526 -32.45 20.41 19.42
CA ALA A 526 -32.32 21.47 20.42
C ALA A 526 -31.69 21.06 21.77
N LEU A 527 -31.26 19.80 21.98
CA LEU A 527 -30.48 19.45 23.17
C LEU A 527 -28.98 19.55 22.88
N GLN A 528 -28.25 20.29 23.73
CA GLN A 528 -26.79 20.33 23.76
C GLN A 528 -26.27 19.49 24.92
N GLY A 529 -25.21 18.73 24.71
CA GLY A 529 -24.60 17.88 25.71
C GLY A 529 -23.42 18.57 26.39
N GLN A 530 -23.36 18.54 27.72
CA GLN A 530 -22.21 19.04 28.48
C GLN A 530 -21.24 17.90 28.80
N LEU A 531 -20.03 17.98 28.27
CA LEU A 531 -19.01 16.94 28.40
C LEU A 531 -17.85 17.38 29.30
N SER A 532 -17.43 16.53 30.24
CA SER A 532 -16.16 16.68 30.96
C SER A 532 -15.19 15.56 30.58
N ILE A 533 -13.90 15.81 30.77
CA ILE A 533 -12.84 14.83 30.52
C ILE A 533 -12.00 14.62 31.78
N ALA A 534 -11.64 13.37 32.04
CA ALA A 534 -10.77 13.00 33.15
C ALA A 534 -9.69 12.01 32.69
N HIS A 535 -8.50 12.12 33.29
CA HIS A 535 -7.41 11.18 33.16
C HIS A 535 -7.33 10.29 34.39
N ILE A 536 -7.22 8.99 34.18
CA ILE A 536 -6.98 8.00 35.22
C ILE A 536 -5.62 7.39 34.94
N ASN A 537 -4.67 7.59 35.85
CA ASN A 537 -3.35 7.00 35.70
C ASN A 537 -3.35 5.50 36.07
N ALA A 538 -2.24 4.81 35.80
CA ALA A 538 -2.08 3.40 36.16
C ALA A 538 -2.27 3.07 37.67
N ALA A 539 -2.18 4.06 38.56
CA ALA A 539 -2.45 3.91 40.00
C ALA A 539 -3.93 4.11 40.38
N GLY A 540 -4.80 4.39 39.40
CA GLY A 540 -6.23 4.65 39.61
C GLY A 540 -6.55 6.07 40.09
N ILE A 541 -5.59 6.99 40.06
CA ILE A 541 -5.81 8.38 40.49
C ILE A 541 -6.50 9.13 39.35
N VAL A 542 -7.68 9.68 39.64
CA VAL A 542 -8.50 10.45 38.69
C VAL A 542 -8.15 11.93 38.75
N THR A 543 -7.84 12.53 37.61
CA THR A 543 -7.54 13.96 37.45
C THR A 543 -8.44 14.55 36.38
N ASN A 544 -9.27 15.54 36.73
CA ASN A 544 -10.11 16.24 35.75
C ASN A 544 -9.26 17.16 34.88
N LEU A 545 -9.49 17.14 33.56
CA LEU A 545 -8.71 17.90 32.59
C LEU A 545 -9.50 19.12 32.07
N ASN A 546 -8.76 20.12 31.64
CA ASN A 546 -9.25 21.26 30.88
C ASN A 546 -9.24 20.94 29.38
N TRP A 547 -10.20 21.48 28.65
CA TRP A 547 -10.26 21.38 27.20
C TRP A 547 -9.26 22.34 26.53
N PRO A 548 -8.58 21.96 25.43
CA PRO A 548 -7.71 22.87 24.68
C PRO A 548 -8.49 24.07 24.13
N GLN A 549 -7.84 25.26 24.09
CA GLN A 549 -8.47 26.53 23.69
C GLN A 549 -9.05 26.54 22.26
N ASP A 550 -8.60 25.65 21.37
CA ASP A 550 -9.02 25.57 19.96
C ASP A 550 -10.19 24.61 19.70
N ALA A 551 -10.78 24.00 20.72
CA ALA A 551 -11.80 22.95 20.53
C ALA A 551 -13.14 23.43 19.93
N ASN A 552 -13.36 24.75 19.81
CA ASN A 552 -14.23 25.47 18.85
C ASN A 552 -14.47 26.89 19.40
N GLU A 553 -14.21 27.91 18.58
CA GLU A 553 -14.46 29.32 18.89
C GLU A 553 -15.93 29.58 19.21
N THR A 554 -16.28 29.53 20.50
CA THR A 554 -17.18 30.39 21.28
C THR A 554 -17.67 29.57 22.47
N GLN A 555 -16.97 29.64 23.61
CA GLN A 555 -17.57 29.66 24.95
C GLN A 555 -16.47 29.68 26.04
N GLN A 556 -16.62 30.68 26.92
CA GLN A 556 -15.90 31.02 28.16
C GLN A 556 -14.81 30.06 28.67
N ALA A 557 -13.58 30.58 28.74
CA ALA A 557 -12.35 30.01 29.32
C ALA A 557 -12.41 29.66 30.84
N ALA A 558 -13.60 29.54 31.43
CA ALA A 558 -13.79 29.25 32.85
C ALA A 558 -14.50 27.89 33.11
N SER A 559 -15.16 27.30 32.10
CA SER A 559 -15.88 26.04 32.27
C SER A 559 -15.02 24.85 31.83
N ARG A 560 -14.71 23.92 32.75
CA ARG A 560 -14.13 22.58 32.48
C ARG A 560 -15.06 21.66 31.66
N LYS A 561 -16.09 22.22 31.03
CA LYS A 561 -17.14 21.51 30.32
C LYS A 561 -17.15 21.99 28.87
N LEU A 562 -17.33 21.07 27.93
CA LEU A 562 -17.48 21.32 26.50
C LEU A 562 -18.95 21.13 26.12
N SER A 563 -19.56 22.16 25.50
CA SER A 563 -20.90 22.04 24.93
C SER A 563 -20.83 21.37 23.56
N LEU A 564 -21.61 20.31 23.38
CA LEU A 564 -21.66 19.50 22.17
C LEU A 564 -23.05 19.60 21.55
N LYS A 565 -23.11 19.81 20.24
CA LYS A 565 -24.34 19.63 19.46
C LYS A 565 -24.53 18.17 19.09
N ASN A 566 -25.77 17.71 19.07
CA ASN A 566 -26.09 16.34 18.71
C ASN A 566 -25.59 16.01 17.30
N GLY A 567 -24.98 14.84 17.14
CA GLY A 567 -24.47 14.33 15.88
C GLY A 567 -23.21 15.02 15.34
N VAL A 568 -22.67 16.02 16.06
CA VAL A 568 -21.47 16.74 15.63
C VAL A 568 -20.21 15.98 16.05
N LEU A 569 -19.35 15.70 15.08
CA LEU A 569 -18.04 15.08 15.32
C LEU A 569 -17.05 16.13 15.87
N VAL A 570 -16.38 15.78 16.95
CA VAL A 570 -15.35 16.61 17.58
C VAL A 570 -14.00 15.89 17.54
N PRO A 571 -12.98 16.50 16.89
CA PRO A 571 -11.60 16.05 17.01
C PRO A 571 -10.96 16.61 18.29
N LEU A 572 -10.21 15.77 19.01
CA LEU A 572 -9.39 16.14 20.16
C LEU A 572 -7.96 15.65 19.94
N SER A 573 -7.03 16.59 19.78
CA SER A 573 -5.60 16.31 19.76
C SER A 573 -5.13 15.96 21.17
N LEU A 574 -4.62 14.74 21.36
CA LEU A 574 -4.10 14.31 22.66
C LEU A 574 -2.79 15.03 23.00
N VAL A 575 -2.07 15.54 22.00
CA VAL A 575 -0.88 16.39 22.21
C VAL A 575 -1.28 17.74 22.81
N ASP A 576 -2.32 18.37 22.25
CA ASP A 576 -2.79 19.68 22.74
C ASP A 576 -3.44 19.55 24.12
N LEU A 577 -4.16 18.44 24.36
CA LEU A 577 -4.69 18.11 25.69
C LEU A 577 -3.56 17.97 26.74
N GLN A 578 -2.47 17.29 26.37
CA GLN A 578 -1.29 17.15 27.22
C GLN A 578 -0.62 18.50 27.51
N ALA A 579 -0.48 19.35 26.48
CA ALA A 579 0.13 20.67 26.60
C ALA A 579 -0.70 21.60 27.50
N GLU A 580 -2.01 21.68 27.28
CA GLU A 580 -2.94 22.50 28.05
C GLU A 580 -2.94 22.12 29.54
N ASN A 581 -2.89 20.82 29.84
CA ASN A 581 -2.95 20.31 31.20
C ASN A 581 -1.59 20.03 31.83
N ARG A 582 -0.49 20.27 31.10
CA ARG A 582 0.89 19.94 31.52
C ARG A 582 1.03 18.51 32.05
N LEU A 583 0.41 17.56 31.36
CA LEU A 583 0.44 16.13 31.70
C LEU A 583 1.09 15.30 30.60
N ILE A 584 1.55 14.10 30.95
CA ILE A 584 2.07 13.11 30.00
C ILE A 584 1.19 11.87 30.11
N LEU A 585 0.60 11.45 28.98
CA LEU A 585 -0.19 10.23 28.89
C LEU A 585 0.75 9.03 28.72
N ASN A 586 0.71 8.11 29.67
CA ASN A 586 1.54 6.91 29.68
C ASN A 586 0.75 5.67 29.24
N GLN A 587 1.48 4.61 28.90
CA GLN A 587 0.86 3.31 28.65
C GLN A 587 0.06 2.82 29.86
N GLY A 588 -1.18 2.41 29.62
CA GLY A 588 -2.10 1.92 30.65
C GLY A 588 -2.96 3.01 31.29
N ASP A 589 -2.69 4.29 31.00
CA ASP A 589 -3.57 5.38 31.40
C ASP A 589 -4.92 5.30 30.66
N VAL A 590 -5.98 5.82 31.27
CA VAL A 590 -7.33 5.86 30.70
C VAL A 590 -7.82 7.30 30.64
N LEU A 591 -8.43 7.68 29.52
CA LEU A 591 -9.19 8.92 29.41
C LEU A 591 -10.68 8.60 29.48
N GLU A 592 -11.39 9.27 30.37
CA GLU A 592 -12.84 9.18 30.52
C GLU A 592 -13.49 10.45 29.99
N LEU A 593 -14.35 10.31 28.97
CA LEU A 593 -15.25 11.35 28.50
C LEU A 593 -16.62 11.13 29.16
N LYS A 594 -17.10 12.12 29.93
CA LYS A 594 -18.33 12.02 30.73
C LYS A 594 -19.37 13.00 30.22
N LEU A 595 -20.47 12.50 29.69
CA LEU A 595 -21.64 13.31 29.38
C LEU A 595 -22.44 13.51 30.66
N LEU A 596 -22.53 14.75 31.14
CA LEU A 596 -23.06 15.09 32.46
C LEU A 596 -24.52 15.54 32.41
N GLU A 597 -24.84 16.43 31.48
CA GLU A 597 -26.12 17.13 31.41
C GLU A 597 -26.52 17.31 29.94
N LEU A 598 -27.83 17.35 29.68
CA LEU A 598 -28.39 17.77 28.38
C LEU A 598 -29.12 19.10 28.59
N GLU A 599 -28.81 20.13 27.82
CA GLU A 599 -29.42 21.45 27.93
C GLU A 599 -30.42 21.69 26.80
N LYS A 600 -31.67 22.03 27.14
CA LYS A 600 -32.69 22.44 26.16
C LYS A 600 -32.50 23.88 25.75
N VAL A 601 -32.13 24.08 24.50
CA VAL A 601 -32.04 25.39 23.86
C VAL A 601 -33.40 25.70 23.23
N GLU A 602 -34.27 26.43 23.94
CA GLU A 602 -35.48 27.01 23.32
C GLU A 602 -35.14 28.40 22.77
N GLU A 603 -35.46 28.62 21.49
CA GLU A 603 -35.20 29.89 20.81
C GLU A 603 -35.90 31.05 21.56
N GLY A 604 -35.09 31.96 22.14
CA GLY A 604 -35.58 33.12 22.89
C GLY A 604 -35.97 32.90 24.36
N LYS A 605 -35.64 31.75 24.99
CA LYS A 605 -35.84 31.49 26.43
C LYS A 605 -34.59 30.92 27.11
N GLU A 606 -34.53 31.05 28.44
CA GLU A 606 -33.46 30.47 29.27
C GLU A 606 -33.35 28.95 29.05
N THR A 607 -32.11 28.45 28.99
CA THR A 607 -31.80 27.04 28.84
C THR A 607 -32.29 26.25 30.05
N VAL A 608 -33.05 25.19 29.82
CA VAL A 608 -33.51 24.29 30.90
C VAL A 608 -32.58 23.09 30.96
N PRO A 609 -31.79 22.91 32.05
CA PRO A 609 -30.95 21.74 32.20
C PRO A 609 -31.81 20.50 32.46
N VAL A 610 -31.54 19.45 31.70
CA VAL A 610 -32.07 18.10 31.90
C VAL A 610 -30.93 17.27 32.52
N PRO A 611 -30.89 17.15 33.86
CA PRO A 611 -29.83 16.41 34.52
C PRO A 611 -29.94 14.92 34.19
N LEU A 612 -28.80 14.30 33.84
CA LEU A 612 -28.73 12.86 33.71
C LEU A 612 -28.68 12.24 35.11
N ALA A 613 -29.47 11.19 35.35
CA ALA A 613 -29.47 10.49 36.64
C ALA A 613 -28.10 9.86 36.96
N LEU A 614 -27.38 9.43 35.90
CA LEU A 614 -26.00 8.98 35.94
C LEU A 614 -25.29 9.51 34.68
N PRO A 615 -24.01 9.95 34.80
CA PRO A 615 -23.26 10.37 33.64
C PRO A 615 -23.00 9.19 32.70
N ILE A 616 -23.06 9.44 31.39
CA ILE A 616 -22.64 8.46 30.39
C ILE A 616 -21.13 8.57 30.26
N VAL A 617 -20.41 7.51 30.63
CA VAL A 617 -18.95 7.50 30.69
C VAL A 617 -18.38 6.64 29.58
N LEU A 618 -17.63 7.26 28.68
CA LEU A 618 -16.85 6.61 27.64
C LEU A 618 -15.38 6.56 28.05
N SER A 619 -14.81 5.37 28.19
CA SER A 619 -13.41 5.18 28.57
C SER A 619 -12.58 4.72 27.37
N VAL A 620 -11.41 5.34 27.18
CA VAL A 620 -10.44 4.96 26.15
C VAL A 620 -9.05 4.76 26.77
N VAL A 621 -8.32 3.76 26.29
CA VAL A 621 -7.06 3.31 26.90
C VAL A 621 -5.85 3.81 26.12
N MET A 622 -4.82 4.26 26.81
CA MET A 622 -3.55 4.67 26.22
C MET A 622 -2.62 3.45 26.09
N VAL A 623 -2.08 3.24 24.89
CA VAL A 623 -1.20 2.10 24.59
C VAL A 623 0.12 2.55 23.97
N ALA A 624 1.20 1.82 24.26
CA ALA A 624 2.51 2.07 23.68
C ALA A 624 2.69 1.46 22.28
N ALA A 625 1.98 0.36 21.99
CA ALA A 625 2.01 -0.25 20.66
C ALA A 625 1.23 0.63 19.67
N PRO A 626 1.70 0.80 18.42
CA PRO A 626 0.96 1.54 17.41
C PRO A 626 -0.44 0.95 17.22
N VAL A 627 -1.46 1.75 17.51
CA VAL A 627 -2.87 1.33 17.36
C VAL A 627 -3.21 1.17 15.88
N ILE A 628 -2.64 2.03 15.05
CA ILE A 628 -2.75 1.93 13.61
C ILE A 628 -1.71 0.89 13.14
N PRO A 629 -2.15 -0.26 12.60
CA PRO A 629 -1.23 -1.27 12.10
C PRO A 629 -0.41 -0.69 10.95
N VAL A 630 0.86 -1.08 10.85
CA VAL A 630 1.70 -0.68 9.71
C VAL A 630 1.35 -1.55 8.49
N PRO A 631 1.37 -1.03 7.24
CA PRO A 631 1.14 -1.84 6.05
C PRO A 631 2.06 -3.06 5.98
N GLN A 632 1.47 -4.25 5.87
CA GLN A 632 2.24 -5.51 5.73
C GLN A 632 2.58 -5.82 4.26
N ALA A 633 3.09 -4.82 3.55
CA ALA A 633 3.37 -4.90 2.12
C ALA A 633 4.58 -4.04 1.76
N ALA A 634 5.32 -4.44 0.72
CA ALA A 634 6.21 -3.51 0.02
C ALA A 634 5.49 -2.86 -1.16
N TYR A 635 5.94 -1.66 -1.51
CA TYR A 635 5.45 -0.93 -2.67
C TYR A 635 6.65 -0.49 -3.51
N GLY A 636 6.52 -0.65 -4.82
CA GLY A 636 7.48 -0.14 -5.80
C GLY A 636 6.80 0.86 -6.73
N LEU A 637 7.34 2.06 -6.85
CA LEU A 637 6.91 3.04 -7.85
C LEU A 637 7.58 2.67 -9.17
N LEU A 638 6.78 2.19 -10.11
CA LEU A 638 7.22 1.89 -11.45
C LEU A 638 7.03 3.13 -12.33
N ARG A 639 8.08 3.51 -13.05
CA ARG A 639 8.06 4.51 -14.10
C ARG A 639 8.35 3.84 -15.43
N GLY A 640 7.41 3.92 -16.36
CA GLY A 640 7.53 3.45 -17.73
C GLY A 640 7.69 4.60 -18.71
N ILE A 641 8.42 4.39 -19.80
CA ILE A 641 8.34 5.28 -20.98
C ILE A 641 7.34 4.67 -21.94
N ILE A 642 6.24 5.37 -22.18
CA ILE A 642 5.17 4.92 -23.07
C ILE A 642 5.31 5.72 -24.37
N GLN A 643 5.29 5.01 -25.50
CA GLN A 643 5.17 5.63 -26.81
C GLN A 643 3.69 5.71 -27.15
N SER A 644 3.21 6.89 -27.52
CA SER A 644 1.82 7.11 -27.90
C SER A 644 1.50 6.24 -29.11
N ALA A 645 0.74 5.16 -28.89
CA ALA A 645 0.06 4.43 -29.94
C ALA A 645 -1.45 4.70 -29.80
N ALA A 646 -2.16 4.68 -30.92
CA ALA A 646 -3.58 4.96 -31.05
C ALA A 646 -4.46 4.44 -29.87
N PRO A 647 -5.54 5.15 -29.51
CA PRO A 647 -6.24 5.07 -28.21
C PRO A 647 -6.83 3.71 -27.80
N GLU A 648 -6.73 2.67 -28.62
CA GLU A 648 -7.36 1.36 -28.39
C GLU A 648 -6.38 0.23 -28.04
N ALA A 649 -5.07 0.45 -28.10
CA ALA A 649 -4.07 -0.56 -27.72
C ALA A 649 -3.47 -0.25 -26.34
N ILE A 650 -3.50 -1.23 -25.43
CA ILE A 650 -2.76 -1.20 -24.17
C ILE A 650 -1.26 -1.06 -24.51
N ALA A 651 -0.77 0.18 -24.53
CA ALA A 651 0.60 0.48 -24.96
C ALA A 651 1.58 -0.13 -23.95
N HIS A 652 2.36 -1.12 -24.40
CA HIS A 652 3.41 -1.69 -23.57
C HIS A 652 4.55 -0.67 -23.43
N PRO A 653 5.00 -0.37 -22.20
CA PRO A 653 6.09 0.58 -21.99
C PRO A 653 7.39 0.04 -22.62
N LEU A 654 8.11 0.92 -23.32
CA LEU A 654 9.42 0.62 -23.95
C LEU A 654 10.46 0.19 -22.92
N SER A 655 10.39 0.78 -21.73
CA SER A 655 11.18 0.39 -20.57
C SER A 655 10.41 0.70 -19.30
N VAL A 656 10.64 -0.08 -18.24
CA VAL A 656 10.07 0.14 -16.90
C VAL A 656 11.19 0.14 -15.88
N GLN A 657 11.19 1.12 -15.01
CA GLN A 657 12.15 1.28 -13.90
C GLN A 657 11.39 1.36 -12.58
N CYS A 658 11.90 0.72 -11.52
CA CYS A 658 11.40 0.94 -10.16
C CYS A 658 12.16 2.13 -9.57
N VAL A 659 11.54 3.32 -9.56
CA VAL A 659 12.19 4.58 -9.14
C VAL A 659 12.11 4.82 -7.65
N ARG A 660 11.11 4.23 -6.98
CA ARG A 660 11.03 4.20 -5.52
C ARG A 660 10.64 2.81 -5.05
N PHE A 661 11.12 2.46 -3.87
CA PHE A 661 10.74 1.24 -3.19
C PHE A 661 10.68 1.52 -1.70
N ALA A 662 9.61 1.06 -1.06
CA ALA A 662 9.48 1.12 0.39
C ALA A 662 8.84 -0.17 0.89
N TRP A 663 9.45 -0.77 1.92
CA TRP A 663 8.79 -1.81 2.69
C TRP A 663 7.96 -1.17 3.78
N ALA A 664 6.68 -1.55 3.88
CA ALA A 664 5.76 -1.08 4.91
C ALA A 664 5.74 0.46 5.04
N PRO A 665 5.56 1.22 3.94
CA PRO A 665 5.54 2.68 3.99
C PRO A 665 4.43 3.15 4.93
N ALA A 666 4.70 4.16 5.74
CA ALA A 666 3.63 4.84 6.46
C ALA A 666 2.70 5.52 5.45
N ALA A 667 1.39 5.48 5.71
CA ALA A 667 0.45 6.32 4.98
C ALA A 667 0.76 7.79 5.30
N THR A 668 0.64 8.66 4.30
CA THR A 668 0.81 10.10 4.47
C THR A 668 -0.27 10.65 5.40
N ARG A 669 -1.49 10.14 5.27
CA ARG A 669 -2.58 10.39 6.22
C ARG A 669 -3.53 9.20 6.30
N ILE A 670 -4.25 9.12 7.42
CA ILE A 670 -5.32 8.16 7.65
C ILE A 670 -6.52 8.92 8.18
N GLU A 671 -7.62 8.83 7.47
CA GLU A 671 -8.82 9.63 7.74
C GLU A 671 -10.04 8.74 7.90
N LEU A 672 -11.02 9.23 8.66
CA LEU A 672 -12.36 8.65 8.68
C LEU A 672 -13.03 8.92 7.33
N ILE A 673 -13.89 8.01 6.87
CA ILE A 673 -14.65 8.19 5.63
C ILE A 673 -16.12 8.57 5.85
N SER A 674 -16.64 8.37 7.06
CA SER A 674 -17.98 8.77 7.46
C SER A 674 -18.04 9.07 8.96
N ALA A 675 -18.75 10.13 9.34
CA ALA A 675 -19.00 10.45 10.75
C ALA A 675 -20.04 9.52 11.39
N THR A 676 -20.97 8.95 10.61
CA THR A 676 -22.02 8.04 11.11
C THR A 676 -21.52 6.62 11.38
N ASP A 677 -20.31 6.31 10.96
CA ASP A 677 -19.64 5.07 11.33
C ASP A 677 -19.50 4.93 12.86
N LEU A 678 -19.34 6.03 13.59
CA LEU A 678 -19.35 6.03 15.06
C LEU A 678 -20.73 5.69 15.65
N ARG A 679 -21.82 6.04 14.95
CA ARG A 679 -23.19 5.67 15.33
C ARG A 679 -23.50 4.20 15.04
N THR A 680 -22.98 3.67 13.93
CA THR A 680 -23.20 2.25 13.54
C THR A 680 -22.26 1.28 14.24
N GLY A 681 -21.17 1.78 14.82
CA GLY A 681 -20.22 1.01 15.63
C GLY A 681 -19.03 0.45 14.85
N LEU A 682 -19.04 0.49 13.51
CA LEU A 682 -17.92 0.08 12.66
C LEU A 682 -17.29 1.29 11.98
N VAL A 683 -16.08 1.63 12.41
CA VAL A 683 -15.33 2.80 11.97
C VAL A 683 -14.42 2.48 10.81
N ARG A 684 -14.79 2.93 9.61
CA ARG A 684 -14.00 2.73 8.40
C ARG A 684 -13.03 3.89 8.19
N ARG A 685 -11.86 3.56 7.66
CA ARG A 685 -10.77 4.50 7.41
C ARG A 685 -10.20 4.39 6.01
N ARG A 686 -9.59 5.47 5.57
CA ARG A 686 -8.90 5.62 4.31
C ARG A 686 -7.45 6.01 4.58
N ALA A 687 -6.51 5.16 4.19
CA ALA A 687 -5.09 5.49 4.14
C ALA A 687 -4.74 6.01 2.75
N VAL A 688 -4.14 7.19 2.75
CA VAL A 688 -3.65 7.88 1.57
C VAL A 688 -2.12 7.84 1.56
N PHE A 689 -1.54 7.43 0.43
CA PHE A 689 -0.10 7.46 0.20
C PHE A 689 0.24 8.51 -0.85
N GLN A 690 1.14 9.44 -0.49
CA GLN A 690 1.67 10.46 -1.39
C GLN A 690 3.17 10.25 -1.59
N TRP A 691 3.56 9.97 -2.83
CA TRP A 691 4.94 9.83 -3.28
C TRP A 691 5.27 10.89 -4.32
N HIS A 692 6.56 11.13 -4.55
CA HIS A 692 7.01 12.14 -5.52
C HIS A 692 8.12 11.59 -6.41
N ASP A 693 8.12 11.83 -7.71
CA ASP A 693 9.25 11.55 -8.58
C ASP A 693 9.73 12.85 -9.24
N THR A 694 10.94 12.84 -9.79
CA THR A 694 11.45 13.93 -10.63
C THR A 694 11.98 13.35 -11.93
N THR A 695 11.53 13.90 -13.05
CA THR A 695 11.87 13.40 -14.38
C THR A 695 12.46 14.49 -15.26
N ARG A 696 13.35 14.11 -16.17
CA ARG A 696 13.78 15.01 -17.25
C ARG A 696 12.67 15.10 -18.30
N PRO A 697 12.41 16.27 -18.90
CA PRO A 697 11.53 16.40 -20.06
C PRO A 697 11.94 15.40 -21.13
N ILE A 698 10.96 14.67 -21.67
CA ILE A 698 11.22 13.80 -22.82
C ILE A 698 11.33 14.69 -24.05
N LEU A 699 12.39 14.47 -24.84
CA LEU A 699 12.69 15.28 -26.03
C LEU A 699 11.75 14.99 -27.20
N SER A 700 11.06 13.84 -27.19
CA SER A 700 10.08 13.45 -28.20
C SER A 700 8.67 13.75 -27.71
N SER A 701 7.88 14.45 -28.52
CA SER A 701 6.46 14.72 -28.27
C SER A 701 5.58 13.46 -28.30
N GLU A 702 6.09 12.34 -28.82
CA GLU A 702 5.36 11.07 -28.91
C GLU A 702 5.56 10.16 -27.69
N GLN A 703 6.39 10.57 -26.73
CA GLN A 703 6.73 9.78 -25.55
C GLN A 703 6.34 10.51 -24.27
N HIS A 704 5.71 9.79 -23.35
CA HIS A 704 5.37 10.28 -22.02
C HIS A 704 5.77 9.27 -20.95
N TYR A 705 5.92 9.74 -19.71
CA TYR A 705 6.13 8.85 -18.57
C TYR A 705 4.77 8.32 -18.10
N GLY A 706 4.64 7.00 -18.05
CA GLY A 706 3.59 6.32 -17.31
C GLY A 706 4.10 5.94 -15.93
N TYR A 707 3.24 6.01 -14.92
CA TYR A 707 3.55 5.51 -13.58
C TYR A 707 2.76 4.24 -13.30
N ALA A 708 3.11 3.49 -12.27
CA ALA A 708 2.28 2.45 -11.67
C ALA A 708 2.84 2.15 -10.28
N VAL A 709 2.01 1.68 -9.36
CA VAL A 709 2.47 1.24 -8.04
C VAL A 709 2.34 -0.28 -7.96
N GLN A 710 3.47 -0.96 -7.87
CA GLN A 710 3.49 -2.40 -7.65
C GLN A 710 3.45 -2.69 -6.15
N LYS A 711 2.36 -3.27 -5.69
CA LYS A 711 2.27 -3.88 -4.38
C LYS A 711 2.95 -5.25 -4.40
N ILE A 712 3.85 -5.47 -3.46
CA ILE A 712 4.68 -6.66 -3.33
C ILE A 712 4.22 -7.39 -2.06
N THR A 713 3.29 -8.31 -2.24
CA THR A 713 2.75 -9.23 -1.23
C THR A 713 2.54 -10.61 -1.85
N GLN A 714 2.05 -11.57 -1.06
CA GLN A 714 1.67 -12.90 -1.54
C GLN A 714 0.57 -12.86 -2.62
N THR A 715 -0.28 -11.83 -2.61
CA THR A 715 -1.38 -11.58 -3.56
C THR A 715 -1.10 -10.42 -4.51
N GLY A 716 0.17 -9.97 -4.61
CA GLY A 716 0.58 -8.67 -5.16
C GLY A 716 -0.23 -8.14 -6.34
N SER A 717 -0.56 -6.86 -6.30
CA SER A 717 -1.34 -6.12 -7.30
C SER A 717 -0.52 -5.00 -7.93
N THR A 718 -0.88 -4.59 -9.15
CA THR A 718 -0.33 -3.40 -9.79
C THR A 718 -1.44 -2.35 -9.87
N HIS A 719 -1.21 -1.20 -9.25
CA HIS A 719 -2.10 -0.05 -9.35
C HIS A 719 -1.67 0.80 -10.55
N LEU A 720 -2.60 1.07 -11.45
CA LEU A 720 -2.35 1.79 -12.71
C LEU A 720 -2.92 3.22 -12.62
N PRO A 721 -2.20 4.22 -13.15
CA PRO A 721 -2.72 5.57 -13.34
C PRO A 721 -3.51 5.68 -14.63
N THR A 722 -4.15 6.83 -14.80
CA THR A 722 -4.83 7.22 -16.04
C THR A 722 -3.89 7.32 -17.25
N LEU A 723 -4.38 6.86 -18.40
CA LEU A 723 -3.78 7.07 -19.72
C LEU A 723 -4.08 8.47 -20.31
N GLU A 724 -4.96 9.27 -19.69
CA GLU A 724 -5.52 10.51 -20.28
C GLU A 724 -4.86 11.83 -19.85
N GLN A 725 -3.86 11.85 -18.96
CA GLN A 725 -3.31 13.13 -18.42
C GLN A 725 -1.99 13.59 -19.06
N ALA A 726 -1.73 13.21 -20.32
CA ALA A 726 -0.53 13.62 -21.07
C ALA A 726 -0.81 14.56 -22.27
N LEU A 727 -1.94 15.27 -22.26
CA LEU A 727 -2.21 16.38 -23.19
C LEU A 727 -2.00 17.73 -22.51
#